data_AF-A0A8S4GQX6-F1
#
_entry.id   AF-A0A8S4GQX6-F1
#
_cell.length_a   1.000
_cell.length_b   1.000
_cell.length_c   1.000
_cell.angle_alpha   90.00
_cell.angle_beta   90.00
_cell.angle_gamma   90.00
#
_symmetry.space_group_name_H-M   'P 1'
#
loop_
_entity.id
_entity.type
_entity.pdbx_description
1 polymer ?
#
loop_
_entity_poly.entity_id
_entity_poly.type
_entity_poly.pdbx_seq_one_letter_code
_entity_poly.pdbx_strand_id
1 'polypeptide(L)'
;MEERRGPARTLELEDLCFGSGGGPLASIIAALGETDRVALAATSSGLMKAVLECSGDNVKWRSADEQAGKAVAERVHRAGCVSDAWLGRCERAGKWLTFRRARDSPDGEASVVAVAQARHLRIFESPDCVVPEPLTAPELEEFLPGDGDGVEDVPATAGMTGLRHVFVSGTNAWVKTDAWLPKEVRGGVERLVAPFSNLRRVPGDMASLGHLDLVGCNNLARSSWLPPTSRATLKVLWADRSSVRSVPPGLARLEDLSLSKINATGHAWLPPDSRATLRVLRLWHSKLTRLPPDLTALEELSLTSCEFADAAGDWLPQSSRASLRELELDFGPAMSAVPPDMPQLEHLSVTVGASGLAEDWLPPSSSERLKTLNITYTPQSGVQHDLVLRSLPALEELVFWLDVEADVHLWSASWLHESAARRLRKLDVGGTDILHLPAGLVALEELIISDCTCLYDDWDASLTESCRRKLRKLAASDSNIKRVPAGLTSLEEVELAHCKELEDYDWIDASSRAKVRTINAKASRIKRIPSGLKALENLDVARCHYLDLDWIDNSSRAAVRHLRANNSSVSMIPSGFKALRELSLRGCSDLDTRFIDASSSQELRRLCVAYARVRRIRRCPKLETLDLRGCNLEKKYIDEASCGRVTMLNISHSNVKYVPEQMRALRKVSAFECVLLVGEWYKKLPRGVVDVYGLWSGGAHRHQRFRNGRYVQDIPEAEDDFLAAPKVESNMYH
;
A
#
# COMPACT_ATOMS: atom_id res chain seq x y z
N MET A 1 -16.26 -74.27 -27.96
CA MET A 1 -15.20 -75.30 -28.10
C MET A 1 -13.88 -74.62 -27.75
N GLU A 2 -13.16 -74.90 -26.69
CA GLU A 2 -13.28 -75.72 -25.47
C GLU A 2 -12.30 -75.02 -24.49
N GLU A 3 -12.76 -74.60 -23.30
CA GLU A 3 -12.38 -75.19 -21.99
C GLU A 3 -10.89 -74.99 -21.61
N ARG A 4 -10.47 -74.58 -20.40
CA ARG A 4 -11.11 -74.45 -19.08
C ARG A 4 -10.15 -73.75 -18.09
N ARG A 5 -10.75 -72.96 -17.19
CA ARG A 5 -10.49 -72.79 -15.73
C ARG A 5 -9.16 -72.19 -15.21
N GLY A 6 -9.31 -71.04 -14.52
CA GLY A 6 -8.30 -70.30 -13.73
C GLY A 6 -8.01 -70.90 -12.33
N PRO A 7 -7.88 -70.12 -11.22
CA PRO A 7 -7.95 -68.65 -11.07
C PRO A 7 -6.86 -67.98 -10.19
N ALA A 8 -6.83 -66.65 -10.27
CA ALA A 8 -6.61 -65.63 -9.23
C ALA A 8 -5.39 -65.69 -8.28
N ARG A 9 -4.58 -64.62 -8.32
CA ARG A 9 -4.66 -63.54 -7.31
C ARG A 9 -3.87 -62.29 -7.73
N THR A 10 -4.45 -61.18 -7.32
CA THR A 10 -4.10 -59.75 -7.43
C THR A 10 -2.70 -59.38 -6.94
N LEU A 11 -2.09 -58.41 -7.61
CA LEU A 11 -1.30 -57.37 -6.97
C LEU A 11 -1.31 -56.09 -7.79
N GLU A 12 -1.30 -55.01 -7.03
CA GLU A 12 -1.40 -53.59 -7.35
C GLU A 12 -0.24 -53.11 -8.25
N LEU A 13 -0.45 -51.97 -8.91
CA LEU A 13 0.34 -50.73 -8.72
C LEU A 13 0.21 -49.83 -9.95
N GLU A 14 0.06 -48.55 -9.62
CA GLU A 14 0.80 -47.42 -10.18
C GLU A 14 0.66 -47.03 -11.65
N ASP A 15 0.74 -45.71 -11.77
CA ASP A 15 1.10 -44.91 -12.93
C ASP A 15 0.10 -44.86 -14.09
N LEU A 16 -0.52 -43.68 -14.23
CA LEU A 16 -0.48 -42.93 -15.50
C LEU A 16 -0.88 -41.47 -15.26
N CYS A 17 0.11 -40.59 -15.40
CA CYS A 17 -0.04 -39.16 -15.64
C CYS A 17 -0.85 -38.90 -16.93
N PHE A 18 -1.76 -37.94 -16.91
CA PHE A 18 -2.15 -37.20 -18.12
C PHE A 18 -2.36 -35.71 -17.81
N GLY A 19 -1.72 -34.89 -18.64
CA GLY A 19 -1.74 -33.43 -18.59
C GLY A 19 -2.94 -32.80 -19.32
N SER A 20 -3.02 -31.48 -19.11
CA SER A 20 -3.73 -30.43 -19.87
C SER A 20 -4.77 -30.85 -20.93
N GLY A 21 -6.05 -30.56 -20.68
CA GLY A 21 -7.11 -30.48 -21.70
C GLY A 21 -8.52 -30.62 -21.11
N GLY A 22 -9.47 -29.77 -21.54
CA GLY A 22 -10.83 -29.57 -20.99
C GLY A 22 -11.71 -30.83 -20.77
N GLY A 23 -12.66 -30.73 -19.82
CA GLY A 23 -13.62 -31.80 -19.43
C GLY A 23 -14.77 -32.03 -20.45
N PRO A 24 -15.94 -32.61 -20.06
CA PRO A 24 -16.33 -33.34 -18.85
C PRO A 24 -16.94 -34.75 -19.12
N LEU A 25 -16.82 -35.70 -18.17
CA LEU A 25 -17.34 -37.07 -18.28
C LEU A 25 -18.75 -37.18 -17.67
N ALA A 26 -19.74 -36.65 -18.40
CA ALA A 26 -21.17 -36.88 -18.21
C ALA A 26 -21.63 -38.26 -18.75
N SER A 27 -20.75 -39.27 -18.79
CA SER A 27 -20.97 -40.48 -19.60
C SER A 27 -20.98 -41.81 -18.82
N ILE A 28 -21.07 -41.79 -17.49
CA ILE A 28 -21.07 -43.03 -16.67
C ILE A 28 -22.42 -43.31 -15.98
N ILE A 29 -23.46 -42.49 -16.20
CA ILE A 29 -24.82 -42.73 -15.67
C ILE A 29 -25.80 -43.06 -16.81
N ALA A 30 -25.46 -44.05 -17.64
CA ALA A 30 -26.36 -44.51 -18.70
C ALA A 30 -26.38 -46.05 -18.90
N ALA A 31 -25.79 -46.85 -18.00
CA ALA A 31 -25.61 -48.28 -18.26
C ALA A 31 -25.98 -49.25 -17.13
N LEU A 32 -26.74 -48.84 -16.10
CA LEU A 32 -27.30 -49.80 -15.12
C LEU A 32 -28.73 -49.42 -14.74
N GLY A 33 -29.70 -50.04 -15.43
CA GLY A 33 -31.12 -50.02 -15.12
C GLY A 33 -31.55 -51.17 -14.20
N GLU A 34 -32.59 -50.89 -13.43
CA GLU A 34 -33.58 -51.77 -12.78
C GLU A 34 -33.12 -53.14 -12.23
N THR A 35 -32.96 -53.24 -10.91
CA THR A 35 -33.54 -54.32 -10.08
C THR A 35 -33.40 -53.99 -8.58
N ASP A 36 -34.45 -54.32 -7.82
CA ASP A 36 -34.56 -54.17 -6.38
C ASP A 36 -33.38 -54.79 -5.61
N ARG A 37 -32.72 -53.99 -4.74
CA ARG A 37 -32.29 -54.40 -3.39
C ARG A 37 -31.54 -53.30 -2.62
N VAL A 38 -31.78 -53.35 -1.31
CA VAL A 38 -31.29 -52.53 -0.21
C VAL A 38 -29.76 -52.50 -0.12
N ALA A 39 -29.16 -51.29 -0.01
CA ALA A 39 -27.79 -51.11 0.46
C ALA A 39 -27.76 -50.26 1.73
N LEU A 40 -27.38 -50.89 2.85
CA LEU A 40 -27.03 -50.23 4.11
C LEU A 40 -25.62 -49.66 3.99
N ALA A 41 -25.46 -48.35 4.22
CA ALA A 41 -24.16 -47.76 4.56
C ALA A 41 -24.24 -47.20 5.99
N ALA A 42 -23.46 -47.79 6.90
CA ALA A 42 -23.36 -47.36 8.29
C ALA A 42 -22.38 -46.18 8.41
N THR A 43 -22.81 -45.08 9.03
CA THR A 43 -21.93 -44.01 9.48
C THR A 43 -21.78 -44.07 10.99
N SER A 44 -20.54 -43.90 11.47
CA SER A 44 -20.19 -43.90 12.89
C SER A 44 -20.45 -42.54 13.55
N SER A 45 -21.72 -42.19 13.73
CA SER A 45 -22.22 -41.44 14.89
C SER A 45 -23.75 -41.45 14.85
N GLY A 46 -24.37 -42.12 15.83
CA GLY A 46 -25.77 -42.55 15.73
C GLY A 46 -26.81 -41.43 15.80
N LEU A 47 -27.93 -41.64 15.11
CA LEU A 47 -29.29 -41.71 15.68
C LEU A 47 -30.33 -42.02 14.58
N MET A 48 -31.35 -42.79 14.98
CA MET A 48 -32.65 -43.06 14.33
C MET A 48 -32.69 -43.84 13.01
N LYS A 49 -33.48 -44.93 13.04
CA LYS A 49 -33.96 -45.69 11.87
C LYS A 49 -35.16 -44.97 11.27
N ALA A 50 -35.09 -44.62 9.99
CA ALA A 50 -36.29 -44.40 9.17
C ALA A 50 -36.34 -45.50 8.10
N VAL A 51 -37.52 -46.10 7.90
CA VAL A 51 -37.77 -47.09 6.86
C VAL A 51 -38.51 -46.39 5.72
N LEU A 52 -37.96 -46.47 4.51
CA LEU A 52 -38.61 -46.07 3.26
C LEU A 52 -39.43 -47.26 2.75
N GLU A 53 -40.75 -47.11 2.70
CA GLU A 53 -41.61 -48.00 1.91
C GLU A 53 -42.07 -47.25 0.66
N CYS A 54 -41.71 -47.79 -0.51
CA CYS A 54 -42.16 -47.29 -1.80
C CYS A 54 -43.27 -48.21 -2.34
N SER A 55 -44.44 -47.66 -2.62
CA SER A 55 -45.44 -48.30 -3.49
C SER A 55 -45.93 -47.27 -4.50
N GLY A 56 -45.40 -47.32 -5.72
CA GLY A 56 -45.74 -46.40 -6.81
C GLY A 56 -45.34 -44.93 -6.58
N ASP A 57 -45.89 -44.03 -7.39
CA ASP A 57 -45.46 -42.62 -7.58
C ASP A 57 -45.68 -41.66 -6.39
N ASN A 58 -45.73 -42.15 -5.15
CA ASN A 58 -45.79 -41.29 -3.96
C ASN A 58 -44.88 -41.79 -2.84
N VAL A 59 -43.87 -41.00 -2.50
CA VAL A 59 -43.00 -41.21 -1.33
C VAL A 59 -43.53 -40.36 -0.16
N LYS A 60 -43.88 -41.00 0.97
CA LYS A 60 -44.29 -40.31 2.21
C LYS A 60 -43.38 -40.68 3.37
N TRP A 61 -42.95 -39.67 4.12
CA TRP A 61 -42.32 -39.83 5.43
C TRP A 61 -43.42 -39.93 6.52
N ARG A 62 -43.37 -40.94 7.38
CA ARG A 62 -44.07 -40.92 8.67
C ARG A 62 -43.02 -40.84 9.78
N SER A 63 -43.04 -39.77 10.57
CA SER A 63 -42.26 -39.71 11.81
C SER A 63 -42.99 -40.45 12.93
N ALA A 64 -42.23 -41.13 13.79
CA ALA A 64 -42.68 -41.49 15.12
C ALA A 64 -42.16 -40.43 16.08
N ASP A 65 -43.08 -39.86 16.85
CA ASP A 65 -42.90 -38.97 18.01
C ASP A 65 -42.95 -37.44 17.75
N GLU A 66 -44.18 -36.92 17.76
CA GLU A 66 -44.54 -35.49 17.60
C GLU A 66 -44.24 -34.65 18.87
N GLN A 67 -43.98 -35.29 20.02
CA GLN A 67 -43.71 -34.59 21.29
C GLN A 67 -42.21 -34.33 21.53
N ALA A 68 -41.31 -35.12 20.96
CA ALA A 68 -39.86 -34.85 20.99
C ALA A 68 -39.46 -33.65 20.10
N GLY A 69 -40.20 -33.39 19.01
CA GLY A 69 -39.93 -32.29 18.08
C GLY A 69 -40.21 -30.90 18.65
N LYS A 70 -41.24 -30.75 19.51
CA LYS A 70 -41.57 -29.45 20.14
C LYS A 70 -40.53 -28.97 21.15
N ALA A 71 -39.92 -29.89 21.91
CA ALA A 71 -38.88 -29.56 22.88
C ALA A 71 -37.53 -29.19 22.22
N VAL A 72 -37.26 -29.67 21.01
CA VAL A 72 -36.09 -29.28 20.21
C VAL A 72 -36.35 -27.97 19.47
N ALA A 73 -37.55 -27.75 18.93
CA ALA A 73 -37.92 -26.49 18.27
C ALA A 73 -37.86 -25.28 19.22
N GLU A 74 -38.29 -25.41 20.49
CA GLU A 74 -38.17 -24.32 21.48
C GLU A 74 -36.74 -24.07 21.97
N ARG A 75 -35.84 -25.06 21.84
CA ARG A 75 -34.40 -24.90 22.13
C ARG A 75 -33.62 -24.35 20.93
N VAL A 76 -34.02 -24.68 19.70
CA VAL A 76 -33.43 -24.17 18.45
C VAL A 76 -33.88 -22.73 18.17
N HIS A 77 -35.07 -22.31 18.61
CA HIS A 77 -35.48 -20.90 18.47
C HIS A 77 -34.66 -19.93 19.35
N ARG A 78 -33.93 -20.45 20.35
CA ARG A 78 -32.97 -19.67 21.18
C ARG A 78 -31.51 -19.79 20.76
N ALA A 79 -31.18 -20.68 19.82
CA ALA A 79 -29.83 -20.87 19.30
C ALA A 79 -29.89 -20.73 17.77
N GLY A 80 -29.80 -19.49 17.29
CA GLY A 80 -29.86 -19.16 15.87
C GLY A 80 -28.87 -19.99 15.05
N CYS A 81 -29.42 -20.95 14.30
CA CYS A 81 -28.74 -21.66 13.23
C CYS A 81 -29.27 -21.11 11.91
N VAL A 82 -28.41 -20.41 11.19
CA VAL A 82 -28.65 -19.89 9.84
C VAL A 82 -28.06 -20.90 8.85
N SER A 83 -28.74 -21.15 7.74
CA SER A 83 -28.23 -21.92 6.61
C SER A 83 -27.09 -21.16 5.91
N ASP A 84 -25.94 -21.82 5.77
CA ASP A 84 -24.69 -21.25 5.25
C ASP A 84 -24.73 -21.12 3.71
N ALA A 85 -25.32 -20.05 3.19
CA ALA A 85 -25.19 -19.67 1.76
C ALA A 85 -24.28 -18.43 1.55
N TRP A 86 -24.06 -17.60 2.58
CA TRP A 86 -23.20 -16.41 2.53
C TRP A 86 -22.46 -16.21 3.85
N LEU A 87 -21.12 -16.10 3.82
CA LEU A 87 -20.32 -15.77 5.01
C LEU A 87 -20.15 -14.25 5.13
N GLY A 88 -21.07 -13.59 5.83
CA GLY A 88 -20.90 -12.19 6.25
C GLY A 88 -19.86 -12.06 7.36
N ARG A 89 -18.80 -11.27 7.14
CA ARG A 89 -17.81 -10.95 8.18
C ARG A 89 -18.16 -9.60 8.81
N CYS A 90 -18.65 -9.60 10.05
CA CYS A 90 -18.79 -8.38 10.85
C CYS A 90 -17.53 -8.26 11.74
N GLU A 91 -16.63 -7.33 11.44
CA GLU A 91 -15.48 -7.08 12.31
C GLU A 91 -15.92 -6.28 13.53
N ARG A 92 -15.74 -6.86 14.72
CA ARG A 92 -16.24 -6.37 16.02
C ARG A 92 -15.52 -5.12 16.53
N ALA A 93 -14.97 -4.30 15.64
CA ALA A 93 -14.26 -3.05 15.94
C ALA A 93 -14.56 -1.88 14.98
N GLY A 94 -15.53 -1.97 14.07
CA GLY A 94 -16.02 -0.76 13.36
C GLY A 94 -16.72 -1.01 12.03
N LYS A 95 -18.05 -0.84 12.03
CA LYS A 95 -18.96 -0.38 10.95
C LYS A 95 -18.94 -0.99 9.52
N TRP A 96 -18.05 -1.91 9.18
CA TRP A 96 -17.98 -2.52 7.84
C TRP A 96 -18.64 -3.90 7.79
N LEU A 97 -19.52 -4.11 6.82
CA LEU A 97 -20.03 -5.43 6.43
C LEU A 97 -19.40 -5.87 5.12
N THR A 98 -18.95 -7.12 5.09
CA THR A 98 -18.23 -7.69 3.94
C THR A 98 -18.81 -9.04 3.53
N PHE A 99 -19.13 -9.17 2.24
CA PHE A 99 -19.66 -10.40 1.63
C PHE A 99 -18.62 -11.09 0.73
N ARG A 100 -18.61 -12.43 0.74
CA ARG A 100 -17.91 -13.32 -0.21
C ARG A 100 -18.80 -14.55 -0.48
N ARG A 101 -18.90 -15.00 -1.74
CA ARG A 101 -19.62 -16.24 -2.10
C ARG A 101 -18.77 -17.48 -1.80
N ALA A 102 -19.36 -18.51 -1.18
CA ALA A 102 -18.74 -19.83 -1.04
C ALA A 102 -18.96 -20.64 -2.33
N ARG A 103 -17.91 -21.31 -2.84
CA ARG A 103 -17.91 -21.92 -4.20
C ARG A 103 -18.79 -23.17 -4.37
N ASP A 104 -19.28 -23.79 -3.27
CA ASP A 104 -19.93 -25.10 -3.32
C ASP A 104 -21.34 -25.11 -2.68
N SER A 105 -22.27 -24.27 -3.14
CA SER A 105 -23.69 -24.38 -2.79
C SER A 105 -24.56 -24.37 -4.06
N PRO A 106 -25.17 -25.51 -4.44
CA PRO A 106 -26.06 -25.59 -5.61
C PRO A 106 -27.46 -25.02 -5.36
N ASP A 107 -27.87 -24.84 -4.11
CA ASP A 107 -29.24 -24.42 -3.77
C ASP A 107 -29.26 -22.99 -3.22
N GLY A 108 -29.94 -22.12 -3.97
CA GLY A 108 -30.19 -20.73 -3.61
C GLY A 108 -31.43 -20.61 -2.74
N GLU A 109 -31.24 -20.08 -1.53
CA GLU A 109 -32.10 -19.10 -0.86
C GLU A 109 -31.36 -18.65 0.42
N ALA A 110 -30.81 -17.44 0.41
CA ALA A 110 -30.11 -16.88 1.57
C ALA A 110 -31.12 -16.13 2.45
N SER A 111 -31.27 -16.57 3.71
CA SER A 111 -32.11 -15.91 4.70
C SER A 111 -31.54 -14.54 5.09
N VAL A 112 -32.26 -13.48 4.70
CA VAL A 112 -32.03 -12.07 5.02
C VAL A 112 -32.19 -11.82 6.53
N VAL A 113 -31.11 -11.86 7.30
CA VAL A 113 -31.11 -11.31 8.67
C VAL A 113 -29.77 -10.63 8.96
N ALA A 114 -29.86 -9.32 9.26
CA ALA A 114 -28.84 -8.42 9.81
C ALA A 114 -27.92 -7.65 8.84
N VAL A 115 -28.47 -6.69 8.07
CA VAL A 115 -27.70 -5.55 7.49
C VAL A 115 -28.25 -4.17 7.95
N ALA A 116 -29.32 -4.11 8.75
CA ALA A 116 -30.01 -2.86 9.08
C ALA A 116 -29.16 -1.78 9.80
N GLN A 117 -28.05 -2.16 10.46
CA GLN A 117 -27.16 -1.23 11.19
C GLN A 117 -25.82 -0.98 10.48
N ALA A 118 -25.63 -1.52 9.28
CA ALA A 118 -24.40 -1.33 8.53
C ALA A 118 -24.32 0.11 8.01
N ARG A 119 -23.20 0.80 8.27
CA ARG A 119 -22.94 2.12 7.70
C ARG A 119 -22.05 2.07 6.46
N HIS A 120 -21.21 1.04 6.37
CA HIS A 120 -20.33 0.85 5.22
C HIS A 120 -20.43 -0.60 4.73
N LEU A 121 -20.60 -0.76 3.43
CA LEU A 121 -20.73 -2.06 2.76
C LEU A 121 -19.64 -2.19 1.71
N ARG A 122 -18.83 -3.26 1.82
CA ARG A 122 -17.83 -3.61 0.81
C ARG A 122 -18.06 -5.03 0.32
N ILE A 123 -18.11 -5.22 -1.00
CA ILE A 123 -18.26 -6.54 -1.62
C ILE A 123 -16.89 -6.93 -2.19
N PHE A 124 -16.39 -8.14 -1.90
CA PHE A 124 -15.14 -8.62 -2.52
C PHE A 124 -15.43 -9.68 -3.57
N GLU A 125 -14.72 -9.53 -4.69
CA GLU A 125 -14.42 -10.49 -5.75
C GLU A 125 -15.03 -11.89 -5.60
N SER A 126 -16.07 -12.12 -6.40
CA SER A 126 -16.35 -13.42 -7.01
C SER A 126 -16.99 -13.09 -8.37
N PRO A 127 -16.54 -13.65 -9.50
CA PRO A 127 -17.18 -13.42 -10.81
C PRO A 127 -18.66 -13.83 -10.82
N ASP A 128 -19.08 -14.63 -9.83
CA ASP A 128 -20.47 -15.07 -9.64
C ASP A 128 -21.16 -14.42 -8.41
N CYS A 129 -20.65 -13.33 -7.85
CA CYS A 129 -21.26 -12.66 -6.69
C CYS A 129 -22.47 -11.82 -7.11
N VAL A 130 -23.67 -12.41 -7.11
CA VAL A 130 -24.94 -11.66 -7.17
C VAL A 130 -25.25 -11.15 -5.78
N VAL A 131 -25.42 -9.84 -5.60
CA VAL A 131 -25.82 -9.30 -4.28
C VAL A 131 -27.20 -9.86 -3.91
N PRO A 132 -27.40 -10.41 -2.70
CA PRO A 132 -28.70 -10.96 -2.34
C PRO A 132 -29.77 -9.86 -2.37
N GLU A 133 -30.77 -10.04 -3.24
CA GLU A 133 -31.96 -9.20 -3.29
C GLU A 133 -33.08 -9.84 -2.45
N PRO A 134 -33.83 -9.09 -1.63
CA PRO A 134 -33.68 -7.66 -1.31
C PRO A 134 -32.75 -7.38 -0.11
N LEU A 135 -31.87 -6.38 -0.23
CA LEU A 135 -30.97 -5.90 0.83
C LEU A 135 -31.50 -4.63 1.52
N THR A 136 -32.18 -4.77 2.66
CA THR A 136 -32.68 -3.61 3.43
C THR A 136 -31.61 -3.06 4.38
N ALA A 137 -31.01 -1.91 4.06
CA ALA A 137 -29.97 -1.25 4.86
C ALA A 137 -30.14 0.29 4.91
N PRO A 138 -31.04 0.82 5.77
CA PRO A 138 -31.37 2.25 5.82
C PRO A 138 -30.27 3.15 6.38
N GLU A 139 -29.39 2.62 7.23
CA GLU A 139 -28.26 3.34 7.82
C GLU A 139 -27.01 3.29 6.93
N LEU A 140 -27.08 2.69 5.74
CA LEU A 140 -25.93 2.55 4.85
C LEU A 140 -25.53 3.91 4.27
N GLU A 141 -24.36 4.42 4.65
CA GLU A 141 -23.81 5.70 4.21
C GLU A 141 -22.85 5.52 3.02
N GLU A 142 -22.14 4.38 2.94
CA GLU A 142 -21.09 4.13 1.96
C GLU A 142 -21.17 2.74 1.31
N PHE A 143 -21.06 2.69 -0.01
CA PHE A 143 -21.10 1.47 -0.81
C PHE A 143 -19.85 1.33 -1.71
N LEU A 144 -19.13 0.22 -1.55
CA LEU A 144 -18.01 -0.20 -2.39
C LEU A 144 -18.31 -1.57 -3.03
N PRO A 145 -18.77 -1.61 -4.29
CA PRO A 145 -18.76 -2.83 -5.07
C PRO A 145 -17.31 -3.22 -5.34
N GLY A 146 -16.98 -4.50 -5.27
CA GLY A 146 -15.61 -4.97 -5.51
C GLY A 146 -15.19 -4.74 -6.96
N ASP A 147 -13.88 -4.67 -7.20
CA ASP A 147 -13.21 -4.39 -8.49
C ASP A 147 -13.41 -5.47 -9.58
N GLY A 148 -14.38 -6.38 -9.42
CA GLY A 148 -14.60 -7.52 -10.31
C GLY A 148 -15.65 -7.27 -11.40
N ASP A 149 -15.45 -7.92 -12.55
CA ASP A 149 -16.31 -7.86 -13.74
C ASP A 149 -17.75 -8.41 -13.56
N GLY A 150 -18.19 -8.75 -12.34
CA GLY A 150 -19.46 -9.42 -12.07
C GLY A 150 -20.59 -8.56 -11.48
N VAL A 151 -20.33 -7.31 -11.06
CA VAL A 151 -21.38 -6.42 -10.52
C VAL A 151 -21.78 -5.41 -11.58
N GLU A 152 -22.88 -5.70 -12.29
CA GLU A 152 -23.38 -4.84 -13.37
C GLU A 152 -24.28 -3.68 -12.86
N ASP A 153 -24.96 -3.88 -11.73
CA ASP A 153 -25.90 -2.93 -11.13
C ASP A 153 -25.75 -2.86 -9.59
N VAL A 154 -26.04 -1.69 -9.00
CA VAL A 154 -26.31 -1.58 -7.56
C VAL A 154 -27.65 -2.28 -7.32
N PRO A 155 -27.72 -3.30 -6.45
CA PRO A 155 -28.90 -4.15 -6.31
C PRO A 155 -30.14 -3.33 -6.02
N ALA A 156 -31.25 -3.68 -6.68
CA ALA A 156 -32.52 -2.97 -6.62
C ALA A 156 -33.15 -3.19 -5.25
N THR A 157 -32.77 -2.34 -4.28
CA THR A 157 -33.10 -2.62 -2.89
C THR A 157 -33.80 -1.44 -2.27
N ALA A 158 -35.10 -1.66 -2.02
CA ALA A 158 -35.95 -0.75 -1.28
C ALA A 158 -35.35 -0.55 0.13
N GLY A 159 -34.78 0.63 0.38
CA GLY A 159 -34.39 1.05 1.72
C GLY A 159 -32.99 1.62 1.92
N MET A 160 -32.12 1.75 0.91
CA MET A 160 -30.79 2.40 1.05
C MET A 160 -30.86 3.95 1.03
N THR A 161 -31.86 4.55 1.70
CA THR A 161 -32.09 6.00 1.65
C THR A 161 -31.00 6.83 2.34
N GLY A 162 -30.14 6.20 3.15
CA GLY A 162 -29.01 6.85 3.84
C GLY A 162 -27.74 7.01 2.99
N LEU A 163 -27.72 6.48 1.76
CA LEU A 163 -26.49 6.35 0.96
C LEU A 163 -25.99 7.72 0.49
N ARG A 164 -24.76 8.07 0.88
CA ARG A 164 -24.10 9.36 0.54
C ARG A 164 -22.87 9.18 -0.33
N HIS A 165 -22.14 8.09 -0.16
CA HIS A 165 -20.88 7.83 -0.83
C HIS A 165 -20.97 6.54 -1.65
N VAL A 166 -20.83 6.66 -2.96
CA VAL A 166 -20.88 5.53 -3.90
C VAL A 166 -19.54 5.45 -4.60
N PHE A 167 -18.89 4.31 -4.48
CA PHE A 167 -17.69 3.99 -5.24
C PHE A 167 -18.05 2.97 -6.31
N VAL A 168 -17.42 3.06 -7.47
CA VAL A 168 -17.62 2.18 -8.61
C VAL A 168 -16.26 2.04 -9.28
N SER A 169 -15.72 0.84 -9.38
CA SER A 169 -14.43 0.62 -10.04
C SER A 169 -14.46 -0.71 -10.78
N GLY A 170 -13.67 -0.81 -11.85
CA GLY A 170 -13.60 -2.00 -12.71
C GLY A 170 -14.01 -1.72 -14.16
N THR A 171 -13.44 -2.52 -15.07
CA THR A 171 -13.32 -2.17 -16.49
C THR A 171 -14.47 -2.68 -17.38
N ASN A 172 -15.26 -3.69 -16.97
CA ASN A 172 -16.25 -4.29 -17.88
C ASN A 172 -17.72 -4.34 -17.41
N ALA A 173 -18.03 -4.30 -16.11
CA ALA A 173 -19.40 -4.60 -15.64
C ALA A 173 -20.38 -3.42 -15.71
N TRP A 174 -19.91 -2.19 -15.45
CA TRP A 174 -20.78 -1.02 -15.35
C TRP A 174 -21.11 -0.41 -16.72
N VAL A 175 -21.85 -1.12 -17.59
CA VAL A 175 -22.17 -0.59 -18.94
C VAL A 175 -23.55 -0.96 -19.46
N LYS A 176 -24.40 0.08 -19.60
CA LYS A 176 -25.07 0.52 -20.86
C LYS A 176 -26.16 1.55 -20.58
N THR A 177 -26.69 1.60 -19.37
CA THR A 177 -27.89 2.39 -19.03
C THR A 177 -27.70 3.17 -17.72
N ASP A 178 -28.58 4.14 -17.46
CA ASP A 178 -28.65 4.83 -16.16
C ASP A 178 -29.19 3.96 -15.03
N ALA A 179 -29.61 2.73 -15.31
CA ALA A 179 -30.34 1.90 -14.36
C ALA A 179 -29.46 1.34 -13.24
N TRP A 180 -28.13 1.38 -13.41
CA TRP A 180 -27.18 0.79 -12.46
C TRP A 180 -27.24 1.40 -11.06
N LEU A 181 -27.74 2.63 -10.90
CA LEU A 181 -28.03 3.21 -9.59
C LEU A 181 -29.55 3.42 -9.45
N PRO A 182 -30.25 2.79 -8.49
CA PRO A 182 -31.69 2.96 -8.30
C PRO A 182 -32.09 4.43 -8.12
N LYS A 183 -33.23 4.86 -8.67
CA LYS A 183 -33.66 6.28 -8.64
C LYS A 183 -33.87 6.81 -7.21
N GLU A 184 -34.30 5.93 -6.32
CA GLU A 184 -34.68 6.22 -4.94
C GLU A 184 -33.49 6.68 -4.09
N VAL A 185 -32.26 6.28 -4.45
CA VAL A 185 -31.04 6.62 -3.70
C VAL A 185 -30.28 7.80 -4.29
N ARG A 186 -30.46 8.10 -5.58
CA ARG A 186 -29.64 9.11 -6.32
C ARG A 186 -29.65 10.48 -5.66
N GLY A 187 -30.82 10.91 -5.17
CA GLY A 187 -31.00 12.24 -4.59
C GLY A 187 -30.17 12.49 -3.33
N GLY A 188 -29.80 11.44 -2.59
CA GLY A 188 -28.99 11.53 -1.36
C GLY A 188 -27.47 11.39 -1.59
N VAL A 189 -27.03 11.00 -2.78
CA VAL A 189 -25.61 10.78 -3.07
C VAL A 189 -24.87 12.11 -3.12
N GLU A 190 -23.89 12.27 -2.24
CA GLU A 190 -23.01 13.44 -2.14
C GLU A 190 -21.68 13.24 -2.86
N ARG A 191 -21.19 12.00 -2.91
CA ARG A 191 -19.92 11.65 -3.55
C ARG A 191 -20.08 10.42 -4.43
N LEU A 192 -19.72 10.56 -5.69
CA LEU A 192 -19.59 9.46 -6.65
C LEU A 192 -18.14 9.36 -7.10
N VAL A 193 -17.53 8.19 -6.90
CA VAL A 193 -16.15 7.91 -7.30
C VAL A 193 -16.17 6.72 -8.25
N ALA A 194 -15.91 6.97 -9.52
CA ALA A 194 -16.01 5.98 -10.60
C ALA A 194 -14.69 5.80 -11.40
N PRO A 195 -13.53 5.56 -10.76
CA PRO A 195 -12.26 5.51 -11.47
C PRO A 195 -12.18 4.28 -12.40
N PHE A 196 -11.57 4.47 -13.56
CA PHE A 196 -11.35 3.45 -14.61
C PHE A 196 -12.61 2.68 -15.03
N SER A 197 -13.78 3.29 -14.79
CA SER A 197 -15.08 2.71 -15.09
C SER A 197 -15.46 2.94 -16.54
N ASN A 198 -16.37 2.09 -17.03
CA ASN A 198 -16.84 2.11 -18.41
C ASN A 198 -18.16 2.89 -18.57
N LEU A 199 -18.34 3.93 -17.73
CA LEU A 199 -19.53 4.77 -17.70
C LEU A 199 -19.71 5.57 -19.00
N ARG A 200 -20.94 5.58 -19.52
CA ARG A 200 -21.36 6.46 -20.64
C ARG A 200 -21.86 7.82 -20.16
N ARG A 201 -22.53 7.87 -19.01
CA ARG A 201 -22.99 9.10 -18.36
C ARG A 201 -23.21 8.87 -16.86
N VAL A 202 -23.15 9.94 -16.10
CA VAL A 202 -23.57 9.98 -14.70
C VAL A 202 -25.11 9.89 -14.65
N PRO A 203 -25.70 9.06 -13.78
CA PRO A 203 -27.15 9.01 -13.62
C PRO A 203 -27.78 10.37 -13.30
N GLY A 204 -28.97 10.62 -13.84
CA GLY A 204 -29.77 11.81 -13.50
C GLY A 204 -30.29 11.80 -12.05
N ASP A 205 -30.87 12.92 -11.62
CA ASP A 205 -31.55 13.09 -10.32
C ASP A 205 -30.62 13.05 -9.09
N MET A 206 -29.31 13.31 -9.25
CA MET A 206 -28.37 13.44 -8.13
C MET A 206 -28.29 14.88 -7.58
N ALA A 207 -29.36 15.33 -6.93
CA ALA A 207 -29.48 16.71 -6.47
C ALA A 207 -28.51 17.11 -5.33
N SER A 208 -27.87 16.15 -4.65
CA SER A 208 -26.93 16.40 -3.54
C SER A 208 -25.46 16.22 -3.92
N LEU A 209 -25.16 15.90 -5.18
CA LEU A 209 -23.81 15.53 -5.61
C LEU A 209 -22.84 16.71 -5.48
N GLY A 210 -21.91 16.62 -4.54
CA GLY A 210 -20.87 17.61 -4.28
C GLY A 210 -19.50 17.21 -4.82
N HIS A 211 -19.22 15.92 -4.96
CA HIS A 211 -17.93 15.41 -5.42
C HIS A 211 -18.11 14.32 -6.47
N LEU A 212 -17.44 14.47 -7.61
CA LEU A 212 -17.49 13.54 -8.72
C LEU A 212 -16.08 13.21 -9.21
N ASP A 213 -15.69 11.94 -9.13
CA ASP A 213 -14.43 11.43 -9.65
C ASP A 213 -14.72 10.44 -10.79
N LEU A 214 -14.21 10.74 -11.97
CA LEU A 214 -14.35 10.02 -13.23
C LEU A 214 -12.97 9.73 -13.84
N VAL A 215 -11.92 9.69 -13.03
CA VAL A 215 -10.54 9.45 -13.51
C VAL A 215 -10.50 8.14 -14.31
N GLY A 216 -9.91 8.14 -15.51
CA GLY A 216 -9.82 6.95 -16.35
C GLY A 216 -11.12 6.53 -17.07
N CYS A 217 -12.22 7.28 -16.94
CA CYS A 217 -13.48 6.97 -17.63
C CYS A 217 -13.41 7.28 -19.14
N ASN A 218 -13.10 6.28 -19.96
CA ASN A 218 -12.83 6.47 -21.38
C ASN A 218 -14.07 6.45 -22.30
N ASN A 219 -15.24 6.01 -21.82
CA ASN A 219 -16.44 5.83 -22.65
C ASN A 219 -17.58 6.83 -22.38
N LEU A 220 -17.27 7.95 -21.71
CA LEU A 220 -18.22 9.02 -21.44
C LEU A 220 -18.72 9.70 -22.74
N ALA A 221 -20.01 9.99 -22.78
CA ALA A 221 -20.64 10.71 -23.89
C ALA A 221 -20.11 12.14 -24.00
N ARG A 222 -19.71 12.56 -25.21
CA ARG A 222 -19.00 13.84 -25.43
C ARG A 222 -19.71 15.09 -24.90
N SER A 223 -21.05 15.15 -24.93
CA SER A 223 -21.83 16.37 -24.63
C SER A 223 -22.95 16.20 -23.59
N SER A 224 -23.12 15.00 -23.02
CA SER A 224 -24.24 14.69 -22.12
C SER A 224 -23.85 13.75 -20.98
N TRP A 225 -22.56 13.69 -20.66
CA TRP A 225 -22.06 12.81 -19.61
C TRP A 225 -22.49 13.27 -18.20
N LEU A 226 -22.76 14.57 -17.99
CA LEU A 226 -23.25 15.13 -16.73
C LEU A 226 -24.67 15.74 -16.88
N PRO A 227 -25.70 15.15 -16.26
CA PRO A 227 -27.07 15.68 -16.26
C PRO A 227 -27.19 17.05 -15.58
N PRO A 228 -28.12 17.94 -16.00
CA PRO A 228 -28.34 19.25 -15.38
C PRO A 228 -28.66 19.20 -13.88
N THR A 229 -29.40 18.18 -13.44
CA THR A 229 -29.81 17.98 -12.03
C THR A 229 -28.65 17.91 -11.05
N SER A 230 -27.48 17.48 -11.50
CA SER A 230 -26.31 17.22 -10.65
C SER A 230 -25.29 18.38 -10.67
N ARG A 231 -25.55 19.45 -11.44
CA ARG A 231 -24.58 20.55 -11.65
C ARG A 231 -24.63 21.63 -10.56
N ALA A 232 -25.80 21.89 -10.00
CA ALA A 232 -26.00 23.00 -9.07
C ALA A 232 -25.24 22.85 -7.74
N THR A 233 -24.94 21.62 -7.32
CA THR A 233 -24.29 21.31 -6.04
C THR A 233 -22.83 20.93 -6.15
N LEU A 234 -22.34 20.64 -7.37
CA LEU A 234 -21.03 20.05 -7.58
C LEU A 234 -19.92 21.05 -7.22
N LYS A 235 -19.02 20.62 -6.35
CA LYS A 235 -17.84 21.37 -5.89
C LYS A 235 -16.53 20.79 -6.39
N VAL A 236 -16.45 19.47 -6.57
CA VAL A 236 -15.24 18.78 -7.02
C VAL A 236 -15.56 17.94 -8.25
N LEU A 237 -14.76 18.09 -9.29
CA LEU A 237 -14.81 17.29 -10.51
C LEU A 237 -13.41 16.85 -10.92
N TRP A 238 -13.12 15.56 -10.79
CA TRP A 238 -11.89 14.96 -11.32
C TRP A 238 -12.23 14.06 -12.51
N ALA A 239 -11.57 14.29 -13.63
CA ALA A 239 -11.80 13.52 -14.85
C ALA A 239 -10.49 13.34 -15.64
N ASP A 240 -9.38 13.14 -14.93
CA ASP A 240 -8.07 12.87 -15.54
C ASP A 240 -8.09 11.55 -16.29
N ARG A 241 -7.30 11.46 -17.37
CA ARG A 241 -7.24 10.28 -18.23
C ARG A 241 -8.63 9.79 -18.71
N SER A 242 -9.63 10.68 -18.79
CA SER A 242 -10.98 10.37 -19.25
C SER A 242 -11.25 10.89 -20.67
N SER A 243 -12.47 10.64 -21.18
CA SER A 243 -12.99 11.24 -22.42
C SER A 243 -13.61 12.63 -22.25
N VAL A 244 -13.60 13.20 -21.03
CA VAL A 244 -14.09 14.56 -20.78
C VAL A 244 -13.14 15.57 -21.41
N ARG A 245 -13.66 16.35 -22.36
CA ARG A 245 -12.92 17.42 -23.07
C ARG A 245 -13.48 18.82 -22.81
N SER A 246 -14.62 18.93 -22.15
CA SER A 246 -15.25 20.18 -21.78
C SER A 246 -16.19 19.98 -20.59
N VAL A 247 -16.31 21.03 -19.78
CA VAL A 247 -17.23 21.10 -18.65
C VAL A 247 -18.55 21.71 -19.13
N PRO A 248 -19.72 21.15 -18.79
CA PRO A 248 -21.01 21.71 -19.19
C PRO A 248 -21.41 22.93 -18.34
N PRO A 249 -22.24 23.85 -18.85
CA PRO A 249 -22.71 25.00 -18.07
C PRO A 249 -23.66 24.58 -16.93
N GLY A 250 -23.76 25.43 -15.91
CA GLY A 250 -24.57 25.26 -14.70
C GLY A 250 -23.78 24.84 -13.46
N LEU A 251 -22.45 24.98 -13.46
CA LEU A 251 -21.53 24.51 -12.42
C LEU A 251 -20.98 25.68 -11.58
N ALA A 252 -21.89 26.48 -11.01
CA ALA A 252 -21.59 27.74 -10.32
C ALA A 252 -21.02 27.59 -8.89
N ARG A 253 -20.80 26.36 -8.41
CA ARG A 253 -20.21 26.06 -7.09
C ARG A 253 -18.92 25.24 -7.20
N LEU A 254 -18.39 25.07 -8.42
CA LEU A 254 -17.21 24.26 -8.66
C LEU A 254 -15.97 24.96 -8.07
N GLU A 255 -15.31 24.28 -7.14
CA GLU A 255 -14.15 24.77 -6.38
C GLU A 255 -12.85 24.03 -6.80
N ASP A 256 -12.92 22.74 -7.15
CA ASP A 256 -11.78 21.91 -7.58
C ASP A 256 -12.10 21.18 -8.90
N LEU A 257 -11.23 21.38 -9.90
CA LEU A 257 -11.34 20.79 -11.23
C LEU A 257 -10.02 20.16 -11.66
N SER A 258 -10.07 18.90 -12.08
CA SER A 258 -8.94 18.19 -12.68
C SER A 258 -9.33 17.56 -14.02
N LEU A 259 -8.64 17.93 -15.09
CA LEU A 259 -8.92 17.49 -16.46
C LEU A 259 -7.64 17.10 -17.21
N SER A 260 -7.81 16.32 -18.28
CA SER A 260 -6.69 15.94 -19.16
C SER A 260 -7.01 15.98 -20.64
N LYS A 261 -5.96 16.08 -21.48
CA LYS A 261 -6.03 16.02 -22.94
C LYS A 261 -7.01 17.03 -23.54
N ILE A 262 -7.10 18.21 -22.95
CA ILE A 262 -7.89 19.33 -23.50
C ILE A 262 -7.12 19.90 -24.70
N ASN A 263 -7.75 19.92 -25.87
CA ASN A 263 -7.19 20.57 -27.06
C ASN A 263 -8.16 21.67 -27.48
N ALA A 264 -7.84 22.92 -27.13
CA ALA A 264 -8.75 24.04 -27.31
C ALA A 264 -8.02 25.33 -27.71
N THR A 265 -8.51 25.96 -28.76
CA THR A 265 -8.07 27.29 -29.22
C THR A 265 -8.82 28.44 -28.53
N GLY A 266 -9.82 28.14 -27.71
CA GLY A 266 -10.63 29.11 -26.96
C GLY A 266 -11.06 28.57 -25.60
N HIS A 267 -11.94 29.29 -24.91
CA HIS A 267 -12.30 28.99 -23.51
C HIS A 267 -13.59 28.19 -23.35
N ALA A 268 -14.15 27.64 -24.43
CA ALA A 268 -15.43 26.93 -24.40
C ALA A 268 -15.37 25.65 -23.55
N TRP A 269 -14.17 25.13 -23.27
CA TRP A 269 -13.98 23.97 -22.42
C TRP A 269 -14.28 24.23 -20.94
N LEU A 270 -14.21 25.49 -20.49
CA LEU A 270 -14.56 25.93 -19.12
C LEU A 270 -15.60 27.08 -19.16
N PRO A 271 -16.88 26.80 -18.88
CA PRO A 271 -17.96 27.78 -18.90
C PRO A 271 -17.74 28.97 -17.95
N PRO A 272 -18.23 30.19 -18.27
CA PRO A 272 -18.03 31.39 -17.44
C PRO A 272 -18.52 31.26 -15.99
N ASP A 273 -19.63 30.56 -15.78
CA ASP A 273 -20.29 30.40 -14.49
C ASP A 273 -19.45 29.60 -13.47
N SER A 274 -18.51 28.77 -13.92
CA SER A 274 -17.61 28.01 -13.04
C SER A 274 -16.30 28.72 -12.71
N ARG A 275 -15.95 29.80 -13.42
CA ARG A 275 -14.60 30.42 -13.35
C ARG A 275 -14.37 31.17 -12.04
N ALA A 276 -15.38 31.90 -11.58
CA ALA A 276 -15.26 32.77 -10.41
C ALA A 276 -15.17 32.01 -9.07
N THR A 277 -15.62 30.75 -9.01
CA THR A 277 -15.59 29.93 -7.79
C THR A 277 -14.43 28.96 -7.71
N LEU A 278 -13.72 28.76 -8.83
CA LEU A 278 -12.67 27.76 -8.93
C LEU A 278 -11.46 28.19 -8.09
N ARG A 279 -11.08 27.33 -7.14
CA ARG A 279 -9.91 27.51 -6.26
C ARG A 279 -8.74 26.65 -6.69
N VAL A 280 -9.01 25.49 -7.27
CA VAL A 280 -8.01 24.52 -7.71
C VAL A 280 -8.28 24.13 -9.15
N LEU A 281 -7.27 24.27 -10.01
CA LEU A 281 -7.32 23.85 -11.41
C LEU A 281 -6.09 22.99 -11.74
N ARG A 282 -6.32 21.74 -12.13
CA ARG A 282 -5.28 20.82 -12.60
C ARG A 282 -5.54 20.41 -14.03
N LEU A 283 -4.55 20.58 -14.89
CA LEU A 283 -4.62 20.23 -16.31
C LEU A 283 -3.43 19.35 -16.68
N TRP A 284 -3.73 18.24 -17.35
CA TRP A 284 -2.74 17.25 -17.74
C TRP A 284 -2.72 17.04 -19.26
N HIS A 285 -1.55 16.96 -19.88
CA HIS A 285 -1.40 16.61 -21.31
C HIS A 285 -2.27 17.45 -22.26
N SER A 286 -2.43 18.75 -21.99
CA SER A 286 -3.38 19.60 -22.70
C SER A 286 -2.68 20.57 -23.65
N LYS A 287 -3.32 20.92 -24.77
CA LYS A 287 -2.85 21.91 -25.76
C LYS A 287 -3.81 23.09 -25.76
N LEU A 288 -3.35 24.23 -25.25
CA LEU A 288 -4.17 25.42 -25.06
C LEU A 288 -3.54 26.63 -25.74
N THR A 289 -4.35 27.62 -26.13
CA THR A 289 -3.80 28.93 -26.50
C THR A 289 -3.55 29.78 -25.26
N ARG A 290 -4.52 29.82 -24.34
CA ARG A 290 -4.46 30.54 -23.05
C ARG A 290 -5.51 29.99 -22.08
N LEU A 291 -5.36 30.26 -20.79
CA LEU A 291 -6.39 29.99 -19.79
C LEU A 291 -7.54 31.01 -19.85
N PRO A 292 -8.75 30.64 -19.40
CA PRO A 292 -9.90 31.55 -19.38
C PRO A 292 -9.66 32.75 -18.45
N PRO A 293 -10.18 33.95 -18.78
CA PRO A 293 -10.23 35.08 -17.86
C PRO A 293 -11.18 34.80 -16.69
N ASP A 294 -11.14 35.66 -15.67
CA ASP A 294 -12.07 35.68 -14.52
C ASP A 294 -11.92 34.51 -13.52
N LEU A 295 -10.74 33.89 -13.43
CA LEU A 295 -10.40 32.91 -12.38
C LEU A 295 -9.95 33.61 -11.09
N THR A 296 -10.79 34.49 -10.54
CA THR A 296 -10.43 35.41 -9.45
C THR A 296 -10.25 34.77 -8.07
N ALA A 297 -10.71 33.52 -7.90
CA ALA A 297 -10.60 32.76 -6.64
C ALA A 297 -9.53 31.66 -6.71
N LEU A 298 -8.77 31.58 -7.81
CA LEU A 298 -7.83 30.48 -8.06
C LEU A 298 -6.62 30.61 -7.11
N GLU A 299 -6.44 29.60 -6.27
CA GLU A 299 -5.35 29.51 -5.28
C GLU A 299 -4.27 28.52 -5.73
N GLU A 300 -4.66 27.43 -6.41
CA GLU A 300 -3.76 26.37 -6.89
C GLU A 300 -3.95 26.14 -8.40
N LEU A 301 -2.85 26.16 -9.14
CA LEU A 301 -2.82 25.83 -10.56
C LEU A 301 -1.70 24.83 -10.84
N SER A 302 -2.04 23.66 -11.38
CA SER A 302 -1.07 22.65 -11.83
C SER A 302 -1.25 22.36 -13.31
N LEU A 303 -0.16 22.53 -14.07
CA LEU A 303 -0.11 22.36 -15.53
C LEU A 303 0.98 21.35 -15.91
N THR A 304 0.67 20.07 -15.80
CA THR A 304 1.59 18.99 -16.14
C THR A 304 1.45 18.59 -17.61
N SER A 305 2.57 18.55 -18.32
CA SER A 305 2.72 18.22 -19.73
C SER A 305 1.78 19.01 -20.64
N CYS A 306 1.59 20.30 -20.33
CA CYS A 306 0.73 21.19 -21.09
C CYS A 306 1.54 22.01 -22.11
N GLU A 307 1.04 22.11 -23.33
CA GLU A 307 1.61 22.94 -24.39
C GLU A 307 0.75 24.18 -24.61
N PHE A 308 1.39 25.35 -24.69
CA PHE A 308 0.73 26.61 -25.01
C PHE A 308 1.20 27.15 -26.36
N ALA A 309 0.24 27.52 -27.22
CA ALA A 309 0.53 28.03 -28.56
C ALA A 309 1.13 29.45 -28.55
N ASP A 310 0.84 30.26 -27.52
CA ASP A 310 1.38 31.60 -27.31
C ASP A 310 1.90 31.72 -25.87
N ALA A 311 3.04 31.08 -25.63
CA ALA A 311 3.65 31.00 -24.31
C ALA A 311 4.55 32.20 -23.99
N ALA A 312 4.61 33.21 -24.87
CA ALA A 312 5.45 34.40 -24.74
C ALA A 312 4.93 35.46 -23.74
N GLY A 313 3.98 35.10 -22.85
CA GLY A 313 3.78 35.87 -21.60
C GLY A 313 2.36 36.03 -21.08
N ASP A 314 1.31 35.73 -21.85
CA ASP A 314 -0.09 36.05 -21.45
C ASP A 314 -1.04 34.86 -21.42
N TRP A 315 -0.48 33.65 -21.32
CA TRP A 315 -1.25 32.42 -21.19
C TRP A 315 -2.07 32.37 -19.87
N LEU A 316 -1.63 33.07 -18.81
CA LEU A 316 -2.32 33.21 -17.53
C LEU A 316 -2.87 34.64 -17.36
N PRO A 317 -4.19 34.87 -17.33
CA PRO A 317 -4.76 36.20 -17.18
C PRO A 317 -4.41 36.90 -15.86
N GLN A 318 -4.25 38.22 -15.88
CA GLN A 318 -3.89 39.03 -14.69
C GLN A 318 -4.85 38.85 -13.51
N SER A 319 -6.15 38.67 -13.78
CA SER A 319 -7.17 38.41 -12.76
C SER A 319 -6.86 37.19 -11.89
N SER A 320 -6.22 36.18 -12.47
CA SER A 320 -5.90 34.90 -11.82
C SER A 320 -4.58 34.96 -11.06
N ARG A 321 -3.65 35.84 -11.49
CA ARG A 321 -2.33 36.03 -10.87
C ARG A 321 -2.41 36.61 -9.45
N ALA A 322 -3.47 37.37 -9.15
CA ALA A 322 -3.62 38.07 -7.87
C ALA A 322 -3.95 37.16 -6.69
N SER A 323 -4.60 36.01 -6.92
CA SER A 323 -5.04 35.07 -5.87
C SER A 323 -4.16 33.83 -5.74
N LEU A 324 -3.34 33.53 -6.76
CA LEU A 324 -2.58 32.29 -6.84
C LEU A 324 -1.52 32.18 -5.74
N ARG A 325 -1.50 31.04 -5.05
CA ARG A 325 -0.55 30.70 -3.99
C ARG A 325 0.37 29.56 -4.36
N GLU A 326 -0.15 28.61 -5.13
CA GLU A 326 0.55 27.41 -5.57
C GLU A 326 0.51 27.31 -7.09
N LEU A 327 1.70 27.11 -7.68
CA LEU A 327 1.87 27.01 -9.12
C LEU A 327 2.78 25.84 -9.46
N GLU A 328 2.30 24.93 -10.28
CA GLU A 328 3.09 23.85 -10.88
C GLU A 328 3.05 23.97 -12.40
N LEU A 329 4.23 24.01 -13.03
CA LEU A 329 4.40 24.23 -14.47
C LEU A 329 5.46 23.30 -15.05
N ASP A 330 5.22 22.84 -16.27
CA ASP A 330 6.26 22.22 -17.09
C ASP A 330 6.81 23.21 -18.11
N PHE A 331 8.08 23.57 -17.97
CA PHE A 331 8.82 24.31 -18.97
C PHE A 331 9.18 23.42 -20.15
N GLY A 332 8.80 23.91 -21.32
CA GLY A 332 9.09 23.29 -22.61
C GLY A 332 9.52 24.35 -23.61
N PRO A 333 9.61 24.02 -24.91
CA PRO A 333 10.11 24.94 -25.93
C PRO A 333 9.27 26.21 -26.08
N ALA A 334 8.00 26.17 -25.69
CA ALA A 334 7.11 27.34 -25.73
C ALA A 334 7.11 28.12 -24.40
N MET A 335 6.93 27.44 -23.26
CA MET A 335 6.86 28.06 -21.95
C MET A 335 8.24 28.08 -21.31
N SER A 336 8.85 29.27 -21.23
CA SER A 336 10.21 29.47 -20.72
C SER A 336 10.31 30.34 -19.47
N ALA A 337 9.21 30.96 -19.04
CA ALA A 337 9.17 31.84 -17.87
C ALA A 337 7.82 31.81 -17.16
N VAL A 338 7.88 32.07 -15.86
CA VAL A 338 6.75 32.31 -14.97
C VAL A 338 6.16 33.70 -15.23
N PRO A 339 4.83 33.88 -15.26
CA PRO A 339 4.23 35.20 -15.45
C PRO A 339 4.65 36.21 -14.35
N PRO A 340 4.82 37.49 -14.68
CA PRO A 340 5.08 38.53 -13.69
C PRO A 340 3.82 38.84 -12.86
N ASP A 341 4.03 39.51 -11.72
CA ASP A 341 3.00 40.08 -10.84
C ASP A 341 2.10 39.04 -10.16
N MET A 342 2.73 38.10 -9.45
CA MET A 342 2.04 37.12 -8.59
C MET A 342 2.30 37.37 -7.10
N PRO A 343 1.62 38.36 -6.49
CA PRO A 343 1.94 38.84 -5.14
C PRO A 343 1.58 37.88 -4.00
N GLN A 344 0.85 36.79 -4.27
CA GLN A 344 0.47 35.79 -3.28
C GLN A 344 1.17 34.44 -3.48
N LEU A 345 2.07 34.32 -4.46
CA LEU A 345 2.75 33.05 -4.76
C LEU A 345 3.68 32.66 -3.60
N GLU A 346 3.39 31.54 -2.95
CA GLU A 346 4.18 31.01 -1.83
C GLU A 346 4.87 29.69 -2.22
N HIS A 347 4.30 28.93 -3.14
CA HIS A 347 4.79 27.63 -3.56
C HIS A 347 4.89 27.53 -5.08
N LEU A 348 6.08 27.19 -5.59
CA LEU A 348 6.34 27.03 -7.01
C LEU A 348 7.04 25.69 -7.27
N SER A 349 6.49 24.91 -8.17
CA SER A 349 7.09 23.69 -8.72
C SER A 349 7.27 23.85 -10.22
N VAL A 350 8.47 23.61 -10.73
CA VAL A 350 8.77 23.71 -12.16
C VAL A 350 9.46 22.46 -12.65
N THR A 351 8.94 21.86 -13.71
CA THR A 351 9.61 20.77 -14.44
C THR A 351 10.33 21.36 -15.65
N VAL A 352 11.62 21.11 -15.81
CA VAL A 352 12.47 21.68 -16.84
C VAL A 352 12.74 20.63 -17.91
N GLY A 353 12.23 20.92 -19.12
CA GLY A 353 12.47 20.14 -20.32
C GLY A 353 13.86 20.35 -20.95
N ALA A 354 14.03 19.84 -22.16
CA ALA A 354 15.26 19.93 -22.95
C ALA A 354 15.76 21.38 -23.22
N SER A 355 14.88 22.38 -23.12
CA SER A 355 15.19 23.77 -23.41
C SER A 355 15.87 24.53 -22.27
N GLY A 356 15.97 23.93 -21.07
CA GLY A 356 16.53 24.60 -19.90
C GLY A 356 15.64 25.74 -19.37
N LEU A 357 16.20 26.49 -18.40
CA LEU A 357 15.59 27.69 -17.83
C LEU A 357 16.22 28.95 -18.45
N ALA A 358 15.39 29.91 -18.88
CA ALA A 358 15.88 31.22 -19.30
C ALA A 358 16.45 32.01 -18.11
N GLU A 359 17.35 32.98 -18.31
CA GLU A 359 17.93 33.75 -17.18
C GLU A 359 16.88 34.47 -16.31
N ASP A 360 15.81 34.98 -16.93
CA ASP A 360 14.71 35.71 -16.28
C ASP A 360 13.44 34.84 -16.14
N TRP A 361 13.60 33.52 -16.04
CA TRP A 361 12.48 32.58 -15.93
C TRP A 361 11.58 32.86 -14.71
N LEU A 362 12.12 33.46 -13.63
CA LEU A 362 11.39 33.83 -12.43
C LEU A 362 11.45 35.36 -12.21
N PRO A 363 10.36 36.10 -12.49
CA PRO A 363 10.31 37.54 -12.28
C PRO A 363 10.48 37.94 -10.80
N PRO A 364 11.13 39.08 -10.49
CA PRO A 364 11.31 39.54 -9.11
C PRO A 364 10.01 39.74 -8.33
N SER A 365 8.94 40.20 -8.97
CA SER A 365 7.64 40.40 -8.31
C SER A 365 7.00 39.09 -7.82
N SER A 366 7.38 37.95 -8.40
CA SER A 366 6.90 36.62 -8.02
C SER A 366 7.82 35.92 -7.02
N SER A 367 9.02 36.47 -6.72
CA SER A 367 10.00 35.86 -5.81
C SER A 367 9.90 36.35 -4.35
N GLU A 368 9.26 37.49 -4.10
CA GLU A 368 9.29 38.16 -2.78
C GLU A 368 8.65 37.35 -1.64
N ARG A 369 7.64 36.53 -1.95
CA ARG A 369 6.88 35.74 -0.97
C ARG A 369 7.03 34.24 -1.14
N LEU A 370 7.83 33.82 -2.12
CA LEU A 370 8.06 32.42 -2.42
C LEU A 370 8.78 31.75 -1.25
N LYS A 371 8.10 30.80 -0.60
CA LYS A 371 8.60 30.01 0.54
C LYS A 371 9.20 28.70 0.09
N THR A 372 8.58 28.04 -0.89
CA THR A 372 9.08 26.75 -1.39
C THR A 372 9.29 26.80 -2.90
N LEU A 373 10.42 26.29 -3.34
CA LEU A 373 10.75 26.13 -4.75
C LEU A 373 11.18 24.69 -5.02
N ASN A 374 10.46 24.01 -5.90
CA ASN A 374 10.83 22.71 -6.44
C ASN A 374 11.22 22.87 -7.92
N ILE A 375 12.39 22.37 -8.30
CA ILE A 375 12.86 22.35 -9.67
C ILE A 375 13.16 20.90 -10.04
N THR A 376 12.39 20.35 -10.97
CA THR A 376 12.58 19.00 -11.49
C THR A 376 13.19 19.07 -12.89
N TYR A 377 14.30 18.39 -13.16
CA TYR A 377 14.89 18.31 -14.50
C TYR A 377 14.56 16.97 -15.15
N THR A 378 14.22 17.01 -16.43
CA THR A 378 13.92 15.80 -17.22
C THR A 378 15.17 15.31 -17.98
N PRO A 379 15.30 14.01 -18.30
CA PRO A 379 16.54 13.42 -18.85
C PRO A 379 16.95 13.99 -20.22
N GLN A 380 16.00 14.63 -20.91
CA GLN A 380 16.21 15.26 -22.22
C GLN A 380 16.89 16.62 -22.11
N SER A 381 17.07 17.17 -20.91
CA SER A 381 17.88 18.37 -20.65
C SER A 381 19.36 18.06 -20.75
N GLY A 382 19.83 17.72 -21.96
CA GLY A 382 21.27 17.64 -22.28
C GLY A 382 21.98 19.00 -22.27
N VAL A 383 21.51 19.94 -21.45
CA VAL A 383 21.97 21.33 -21.43
C VAL A 383 22.69 21.62 -20.14
N GLN A 384 24.00 21.89 -20.29
CA GLN A 384 24.83 22.50 -19.26
C GLN A 384 24.32 23.92 -18.99
N HIS A 385 23.65 24.13 -17.85
CA HIS A 385 23.30 25.47 -17.38
C HIS A 385 23.87 25.68 -15.98
N ASP A 386 24.67 26.73 -15.83
CA ASP A 386 24.93 27.34 -14.53
C ASP A 386 23.61 27.99 -14.06
N LEU A 387 22.74 27.22 -13.41
CA LEU A 387 21.53 27.76 -12.82
C LEU A 387 21.92 28.77 -11.74
N VAL A 388 21.52 30.02 -11.88
CA VAL A 388 21.69 31.04 -10.86
C VAL A 388 20.33 31.47 -10.34
N LEU A 389 19.97 30.98 -9.16
CA LEU A 389 18.82 31.44 -8.41
C LEU A 389 19.16 32.78 -7.76
N ARG A 390 18.62 33.84 -8.36
CA ARG A 390 18.76 35.24 -7.88
C ARG A 390 17.95 35.46 -6.60
N SER A 391 17.66 36.72 -6.26
CA SER A 391 17.06 37.11 -4.98
C SER A 391 15.71 36.42 -4.70
N LEU A 392 15.72 35.46 -3.76
CA LEU A 392 14.55 34.77 -3.22
C LEU A 392 14.48 35.02 -1.69
N PRO A 393 14.10 36.24 -1.26
CA PRO A 393 14.29 36.70 0.12
C PRO A 393 13.36 36.05 1.15
N ALA A 394 12.37 35.26 0.73
CA ALA A 394 11.44 34.56 1.60
C ALA A 394 11.59 33.03 1.56
N LEU A 395 12.55 32.50 0.79
CA LEU A 395 12.69 31.07 0.55
C LEU A 395 13.10 30.32 1.83
N GLU A 396 12.30 29.33 2.18
CA GLU A 396 12.52 28.44 3.34
C GLU A 396 12.85 27.01 2.89
N GLU A 397 12.34 26.57 1.73
CA GLU A 397 12.59 25.23 1.20
C GLU A 397 12.97 25.28 -0.28
N LEU A 398 14.05 24.57 -0.62
CA LEU A 398 14.53 24.44 -1.98
C LEU A 398 14.81 22.97 -2.26
N VAL A 399 14.20 22.45 -3.32
CA VAL A 399 14.28 21.06 -3.71
C VAL A 399 14.63 20.97 -5.19
N PHE A 400 15.65 20.18 -5.51
CA PHE A 400 15.98 19.76 -6.85
C PHE A 400 15.66 18.28 -7.01
N TRP A 401 14.90 17.94 -8.03
CA TRP A 401 14.67 16.56 -8.46
C TRP A 401 15.29 16.35 -9.84
N LEU A 402 15.98 15.23 -9.99
CA LEU A 402 16.44 14.76 -11.29
C LEU A 402 15.68 13.49 -11.63
N ASP A 403 14.98 13.52 -12.75
CA ASP A 403 14.50 12.28 -13.34
C ASP A 403 15.69 11.56 -13.97
N VAL A 404 15.71 10.23 -13.81
CA VAL A 404 16.88 9.36 -13.98
C VAL A 404 17.60 9.63 -15.30
N GLU A 405 18.94 9.75 -15.27
CA GLU A 405 19.86 10.00 -16.42
C GLU A 405 20.09 11.48 -16.83
N ALA A 406 19.57 12.48 -16.10
CA ALA A 406 19.96 13.89 -16.31
C ALA A 406 21.20 14.31 -15.49
N ASP A 407 22.22 14.83 -16.16
CA ASP A 407 23.39 15.45 -15.53
C ASP A 407 23.11 16.96 -15.28
N VAL A 408 22.63 17.32 -14.08
CA VAL A 408 22.60 18.74 -13.66
C VAL A 408 23.82 19.04 -12.82
N HIS A 409 24.69 19.84 -13.41
CA HIS A 409 25.94 20.28 -12.85
C HIS A 409 25.75 21.54 -12.01
N LEU A 410 25.69 21.40 -10.68
CA LEU A 410 25.71 22.53 -9.73
C LEU A 410 27.17 22.82 -9.33
N TRP A 411 28.01 23.15 -10.30
CA TRP A 411 29.46 23.27 -10.10
C TRP A 411 29.90 24.59 -9.47
N SER A 412 29.13 25.67 -9.66
CA SER A 412 29.46 26.98 -9.09
C SER A 412 28.90 27.15 -7.69
N ALA A 413 29.72 27.45 -6.69
CA ALA A 413 29.27 27.79 -5.34
C ALA A 413 28.35 29.04 -5.25
N SER A 414 28.16 29.76 -6.37
CA SER A 414 27.31 30.95 -6.49
C SER A 414 25.96 30.68 -7.18
N TRP A 415 25.59 29.42 -7.36
CA TRP A 415 24.31 29.03 -7.97
C TRP A 415 23.09 29.51 -7.14
N LEU A 416 23.26 29.76 -5.84
CA LEU A 416 22.24 30.32 -4.95
C LEU A 416 22.68 31.66 -4.36
N HIS A 417 21.87 32.70 -4.56
CA HIS A 417 22.12 34.02 -3.99
C HIS A 417 22.03 34.02 -2.44
N GLU A 418 22.88 34.80 -1.78
CA GLU A 418 23.00 34.83 -0.31
C GLU A 418 21.67 35.17 0.40
N SER A 419 20.83 36.01 -0.21
CA SER A 419 19.51 36.37 0.36
C SER A 419 18.59 35.16 0.55
N ALA A 420 18.66 34.19 -0.36
CA ALA A 420 17.91 32.93 -0.28
C ALA A 420 18.54 31.97 0.73
N ALA A 421 19.87 31.78 0.65
CA ALA A 421 20.62 30.89 1.52
C ALA A 421 20.44 31.22 3.02
N ARG A 422 20.26 32.50 3.36
CA ARG A 422 20.20 32.96 4.75
C ARG A 422 18.92 32.52 5.50
N ARG A 423 17.81 32.28 4.79
CA ARG A 423 16.52 31.87 5.38
C ARG A 423 16.17 30.41 5.12
N LEU A 424 16.90 29.76 4.21
CA LEU A 424 16.69 28.38 3.84
C LEU A 424 16.79 27.45 5.05
N ARG A 425 15.72 26.69 5.30
CA ARG A 425 15.61 25.68 6.37
C ARG A 425 15.77 24.28 5.82
N LYS A 426 15.34 24.04 4.58
CA LYS A 426 15.50 22.76 3.89
C LYS A 426 16.17 22.96 2.54
N LEU A 427 17.24 22.22 2.32
CA LEU A 427 17.92 22.12 1.04
C LEU A 427 17.98 20.66 0.63
N ASP A 428 17.33 20.33 -0.47
CA ASP A 428 17.42 19.03 -1.11
C ASP A 428 17.99 19.21 -2.52
N VAL A 429 19.18 18.67 -2.72
CA VAL A 429 19.89 18.64 -4.01
C VAL A 429 20.27 17.20 -4.37
N GLY A 430 19.51 16.23 -3.87
CA GLY A 430 19.77 14.83 -4.15
C GLY A 430 19.74 14.49 -5.64
N GLY A 431 20.56 13.54 -6.06
CA GLY A 431 20.73 13.12 -7.45
C GLY A 431 21.54 14.09 -8.32
N THR A 432 21.95 15.26 -7.80
CA THR A 432 22.67 16.28 -8.59
C THR A 432 24.18 16.09 -8.57
N ASP A 433 24.85 16.59 -9.61
CA ASP A 433 26.32 16.70 -9.67
C ASP A 433 26.82 17.97 -8.96
N ILE A 434 26.43 18.15 -7.71
CA ILE A 434 26.91 19.24 -6.88
C ILE A 434 28.34 18.98 -6.40
N LEU A 435 29.22 19.97 -6.59
CA LEU A 435 30.60 19.92 -6.10
C LEU A 435 30.73 20.54 -4.71
N HIS A 436 30.04 21.67 -4.48
CA HIS A 436 30.06 22.43 -3.23
C HIS A 436 28.69 22.99 -2.87
N LEU A 437 28.42 23.09 -1.57
CA LEU A 437 27.22 23.77 -1.06
C LEU A 437 27.33 25.30 -1.20
N PRO A 438 26.21 26.01 -1.39
CA PRO A 438 26.22 27.47 -1.44
C PRO A 438 26.62 28.07 -0.09
N ALA A 439 27.26 29.25 -0.15
CA ALA A 439 27.64 30.00 1.05
C ALA A 439 26.42 30.66 1.73
N GLY A 440 26.56 31.04 2.99
CA GLY A 440 25.54 31.84 3.70
C GLY A 440 24.36 31.04 4.27
N LEU A 441 24.42 29.71 4.26
CA LEU A 441 23.48 28.84 4.96
C LEU A 441 23.61 29.08 6.48
N VAL A 442 22.62 29.72 7.10
CA VAL A 442 22.61 30.02 8.56
C VAL A 442 21.34 29.58 9.27
N ALA A 443 20.29 29.24 8.53
CA ALA A 443 19.00 28.80 9.05
C ALA A 443 18.71 27.32 8.77
N LEU A 444 19.62 26.60 8.09
CA LEU A 444 19.39 25.25 7.61
C LEU A 444 19.17 24.26 8.77
N GLU A 445 18.07 23.53 8.69
CA GLU A 445 17.63 22.49 9.62
C GLU A 445 17.69 21.09 8.96
N GLU A 446 17.48 21.01 7.65
CA GLU A 446 17.51 19.76 6.87
C GLU A 446 18.37 19.92 5.62
N LEU A 447 19.33 19.01 5.46
CA LEU A 447 20.19 18.92 4.27
C LEU A 447 20.09 17.52 3.66
N ILE A 448 19.72 17.46 2.39
CA ILE A 448 19.61 16.24 1.59
C ILE A 448 20.52 16.38 0.37
N ILE A 449 21.55 15.55 0.33
CA ILE A 449 22.62 15.46 -0.69
C ILE A 449 22.83 13.97 -1.04
N SER A 450 21.72 13.21 -1.14
CA SER A 450 21.75 11.79 -1.45
C SER A 450 21.96 11.58 -2.96
N ASP A 451 22.67 10.54 -3.36
CA ASP A 451 23.03 10.26 -4.76
C ASP A 451 23.84 11.40 -5.40
N CYS A 452 24.67 12.08 -4.59
CA CYS A 452 25.61 13.10 -5.05
C CYS A 452 27.02 12.51 -5.09
N THR A 453 27.36 11.82 -6.18
CA THR A 453 28.62 11.07 -6.29
C THR A 453 29.84 11.96 -6.57
N CYS A 454 29.63 13.18 -7.07
CA CYS A 454 30.66 14.15 -7.44
C CYS A 454 31.13 15.08 -6.31
N LEU A 455 30.58 14.95 -5.09
CA LEU A 455 30.94 15.80 -3.94
C LEU A 455 32.44 15.72 -3.62
N TYR A 456 33.12 16.87 -3.56
CA TYR A 456 34.51 16.96 -3.12
C TYR A 456 34.67 16.68 -1.62
N ASP A 457 35.87 16.29 -1.21
CA ASP A 457 36.20 15.96 0.19
C ASP A 457 35.91 17.10 1.20
N ASP A 458 35.87 18.35 0.75
CA ASP A 458 35.65 19.58 1.54
C ASP A 458 34.28 20.24 1.29
N TRP A 459 33.30 19.49 0.77
CA TRP A 459 31.94 19.98 0.49
C TRP A 459 31.26 20.70 1.66
N ASP A 460 31.65 20.38 2.90
CA ASP A 460 31.08 20.93 4.13
C ASP A 460 31.69 22.27 4.58
N ALA A 461 32.69 22.79 3.87
CA ALA A 461 33.36 24.05 4.18
C ALA A 461 32.38 25.24 4.24
N SER A 462 31.31 25.21 3.45
CA SER A 462 30.25 26.23 3.42
C SER A 462 29.30 26.20 4.64
N LEU A 463 29.31 25.13 5.44
CA LEU A 463 28.46 25.01 6.63
C LEU A 463 28.98 25.91 7.76
N THR A 464 28.34 27.07 7.92
CA THR A 464 28.66 28.04 8.98
C THR A 464 28.43 27.46 10.38
N GLU A 465 29.09 28.03 11.40
CA GLU A 465 28.88 27.62 12.79
C GLU A 465 27.40 27.75 13.22
N SER A 466 26.68 28.75 12.69
CA SER A 466 25.24 28.91 12.93
C SER A 466 24.43 27.76 12.34
N CYS A 467 24.73 27.36 11.09
CA CYS A 467 24.13 26.20 10.43
C CYS A 467 24.38 24.91 11.21
N ARG A 468 25.63 24.68 11.64
CA ARG A 468 26.01 23.47 12.37
C ARG A 468 25.27 23.33 13.71
N ARG A 469 24.85 24.44 14.33
CA ARG A 469 24.00 24.43 15.55
C ARG A 469 22.52 24.19 15.30
N LYS A 470 22.03 24.30 14.06
CA LYS A 470 20.61 24.16 13.71
C LYS A 470 20.29 22.91 12.91
N LEU A 471 21.25 22.37 12.17
CA LEU A 471 21.03 21.19 11.34
C LEU A 471 20.60 19.98 12.20
N ARG A 472 19.38 19.49 11.94
CA ARG A 472 18.74 18.36 12.62
C ARG A 472 18.75 17.10 11.78
N LYS A 473 18.71 17.22 10.45
CA LYS A 473 18.73 16.09 9.52
C LYS A 473 19.82 16.26 8.48
N LEU A 474 20.61 15.19 8.29
CA LEU A 474 21.56 15.05 7.19
C LEU A 474 21.28 13.73 6.46
N ALA A 475 20.89 13.82 5.18
CA ALA A 475 20.73 12.67 4.32
C ALA A 475 21.70 12.74 3.15
N ALA A 476 22.56 11.73 3.01
CA ALA A 476 23.54 11.63 1.95
C ALA A 476 23.72 10.17 1.51
N SER A 477 22.61 9.44 1.42
CA SER A 477 22.62 8.04 0.98
C SER A 477 23.11 7.97 -0.46
N ASP A 478 23.75 6.88 -0.86
CA ASP A 478 24.30 6.68 -2.22
C ASP A 478 25.38 7.71 -2.64
N SER A 479 25.93 8.49 -1.70
CA SER A 479 27.00 9.47 -1.94
C SER A 479 28.38 8.96 -1.50
N ASN A 480 29.45 9.57 -2.00
CA ASN A 480 30.86 9.23 -1.67
C ASN A 480 31.37 9.87 -0.37
N ILE A 481 30.47 10.11 0.59
CA ILE A 481 30.83 10.77 1.85
C ILE A 481 31.65 9.83 2.74
N LYS A 482 32.81 10.33 3.17
CA LYS A 482 33.71 9.63 4.10
C LYS A 482 33.30 9.77 5.58
N ARG A 483 32.73 10.92 5.95
CA ARG A 483 32.31 11.24 7.32
C ARG A 483 31.27 12.36 7.36
N VAL A 484 30.48 12.37 8.43
CA VAL A 484 29.58 13.47 8.78
C VAL A 484 30.41 14.68 9.25
N PRO A 485 30.06 15.91 8.81
CA PRO A 485 30.72 17.13 9.26
C PRO A 485 30.77 17.28 10.79
N ALA A 486 31.87 17.84 11.30
CA ALA A 486 32.02 18.10 12.73
C ALA A 486 31.12 19.26 13.21
N GLY A 487 30.84 19.33 14.52
CA GLY A 487 30.14 20.47 15.12
C GLY A 487 28.62 20.50 14.93
N LEU A 488 28.00 19.43 14.41
CA LEU A 488 26.55 19.34 14.18
C LEU A 488 25.78 19.06 15.49
N THR A 489 25.81 20.01 16.41
CA THR A 489 25.32 19.84 17.80
C THR A 489 23.80 19.64 17.95
N SER A 490 23.02 19.88 16.90
CA SER A 490 21.57 19.66 16.88
C SER A 490 21.13 18.45 16.05
N LEU A 491 22.07 17.66 15.54
CA LEU A 491 21.79 16.53 14.66
C LEU A 491 20.96 15.45 15.38
N GLU A 492 19.83 15.09 14.78
CA GLU A 492 18.86 14.12 15.28
C GLU A 492 18.74 12.90 14.33
N GLU A 493 18.89 13.11 13.02
CA GLU A 493 18.69 12.09 11.98
C GLU A 493 19.86 12.08 10.98
N VAL A 494 20.38 10.88 10.70
CA VAL A 494 21.52 10.65 9.80
C VAL A 494 21.18 9.50 8.85
N GLU A 495 21.05 9.80 7.56
CA GLU A 495 20.70 8.85 6.50
C GLU A 495 21.88 8.69 5.52
N LEU A 496 22.69 7.64 5.71
CA LEU A 496 23.92 7.34 4.95
C LEU A 496 23.89 5.90 4.44
N ALA A 497 22.76 5.49 3.85
CA ALA A 497 22.65 4.19 3.23
C ALA A 497 23.54 4.13 1.97
N HIS A 498 24.08 2.97 1.64
CA HIS A 498 24.86 2.71 0.43
C HIS A 498 26.17 3.53 0.30
N CYS A 499 26.60 4.23 1.36
CA CYS A 499 27.88 4.95 1.39
C CYS A 499 29.06 4.00 1.63
N LYS A 500 29.76 3.64 0.56
CA LYS A 500 30.86 2.65 0.60
C LYS A 500 32.19 3.21 1.09
N GLU A 501 32.38 4.53 1.05
CA GLU A 501 33.60 5.24 1.43
C GLU A 501 33.61 5.71 2.90
N LEU A 502 32.57 5.40 3.69
CA LEU A 502 32.53 5.77 5.10
C LEU A 502 33.72 5.18 5.86
N GLU A 503 34.49 6.05 6.51
CA GLU A 503 35.66 5.65 7.28
C GLU A 503 35.25 4.79 8.49
N ASP A 504 36.01 3.72 8.72
CA ASP A 504 35.60 2.58 9.57
C ASP A 504 35.32 2.88 11.05
N TYR A 505 35.74 4.04 11.60
CA TYR A 505 35.81 4.22 13.06
C TYR A 505 35.22 5.48 13.69
N ASP A 506 35.04 6.60 12.98
CA ASP A 506 34.46 7.83 13.58
C ASP A 506 33.75 8.69 12.52
N TRP A 507 32.97 8.04 11.67
CA TRP A 507 32.22 8.72 10.61
C TRP A 507 31.10 9.65 11.14
N ILE A 508 30.85 9.70 12.46
CA ILE A 508 30.12 10.81 13.12
C ILE A 508 31.04 11.43 14.16
N ASP A 509 31.34 12.72 14.04
CA ASP A 509 32.16 13.46 15.00
C ASP A 509 31.55 13.46 16.41
N ALA A 510 32.39 13.43 17.44
CA ALA A 510 31.99 13.36 18.85
C ALA A 510 31.03 14.49 19.27
N SER A 511 31.18 15.70 18.72
CA SER A 511 30.33 16.84 19.05
C SER A 511 28.90 16.72 18.50
N SER A 512 28.69 15.88 17.48
CA SER A 512 27.40 15.70 16.81
C SER A 512 26.55 14.58 17.42
N ARG A 513 27.11 13.72 18.31
CA ARG A 513 26.47 12.47 18.77
C ARG A 513 25.37 12.63 19.81
N ALA A 514 25.32 13.78 20.50
CA ALA A 514 24.54 13.92 21.73
C ALA A 514 23.02 13.80 21.54
N LYS A 515 22.49 14.26 20.39
CA LYS A 515 21.06 14.28 20.08
C LYS A 515 20.61 13.29 19.00
N VAL A 516 21.53 12.55 18.40
CA VAL A 516 21.21 11.62 17.30
C VAL A 516 20.29 10.51 17.79
N ARG A 517 19.11 10.42 17.18
CA ARG A 517 18.05 9.45 17.48
C ARG A 517 17.89 8.39 16.40
N THR A 518 18.15 8.76 15.14
CA THR A 518 17.96 7.89 13.99
C THR A 518 19.24 7.83 13.17
N ILE A 519 19.70 6.60 12.90
CA ILE A 519 20.80 6.31 11.99
C ILE A 519 20.34 5.25 11.00
N ASN A 520 20.49 5.55 9.71
CA ASN A 520 20.44 4.57 8.64
C ASN A 520 21.82 4.52 7.96
N ALA A 521 22.50 3.39 8.09
CA ALA A 521 23.79 3.11 7.46
C ALA A 521 23.73 1.79 6.66
N LYS A 522 22.53 1.44 6.17
CA LYS A 522 22.26 0.22 5.41
C LYS A 522 23.19 0.12 4.20
N ALA A 523 23.70 -1.08 3.91
CA ALA A 523 24.52 -1.40 2.73
C ALA A 523 25.82 -0.57 2.64
N SER A 524 26.30 -0.04 3.76
CA SER A 524 27.56 0.68 3.87
C SER A 524 28.69 -0.25 4.33
N ARG A 525 29.94 0.15 4.14
CA ARG A 525 31.14 -0.67 4.49
C ARG A 525 31.62 -0.51 5.93
N ILE A 526 30.76 0.01 6.80
CA ILE A 526 31.11 0.29 8.20
C ILE A 526 31.45 -0.98 8.99
N LYS A 527 32.52 -0.92 9.80
CA LYS A 527 32.84 -1.95 10.80
C LYS A 527 32.12 -1.77 12.12
N ARG A 528 31.90 -0.52 12.55
CA ARG A 528 31.22 -0.20 13.80
C ARG A 528 30.45 1.12 13.73
N ILE A 529 29.51 1.28 14.66
CA ILE A 529 28.82 2.53 14.94
C ILE A 529 29.66 3.38 15.91
N PRO A 530 29.74 4.71 15.71
CA PRO A 530 30.47 5.60 16.62
C PRO A 530 29.96 5.51 18.05
N SER A 531 30.88 5.52 19.01
CA SER A 531 30.52 5.35 20.42
C SER A 531 29.87 6.61 21.02
N GLY A 532 29.03 6.41 22.05
CA GLY A 532 28.48 7.51 22.84
C GLY A 532 27.17 8.13 22.32
N LEU A 533 26.44 7.43 21.44
CA LEU A 533 25.13 7.84 20.93
C LEU A 533 24.01 7.54 21.94
N LYS A 534 23.99 8.29 23.05
CA LYS A 534 23.09 8.05 24.19
C LYS A 534 21.60 8.25 23.89
N ALA A 535 21.27 8.96 22.81
CA ALA A 535 19.90 9.25 22.40
C ALA A 535 19.39 8.34 21.26
N LEU A 536 20.21 7.39 20.79
CA LEU A 536 19.91 6.56 19.62
C LEU A 536 18.71 5.65 19.87
N GLU A 537 17.62 5.86 19.16
CA GLU A 537 16.40 5.06 19.26
C GLU A 537 16.23 4.10 18.07
N ASN A 538 16.60 4.55 16.86
CA ASN A 538 16.41 3.82 15.60
C ASN A 538 17.74 3.60 14.91
N LEU A 539 18.06 2.35 14.60
CA LEU A 539 19.29 1.97 13.93
C LEU A 539 19.02 0.96 12.81
N ASP A 540 19.36 1.33 11.58
CA ASP A 540 19.37 0.44 10.42
C ASP A 540 20.80 0.26 9.91
N VAL A 541 21.29 -0.98 10.00
CA VAL A 541 22.60 -1.44 9.53
C VAL A 541 22.44 -2.71 8.71
N ALA A 542 21.32 -2.85 8.00
CA ALA A 542 21.07 -3.98 7.11
C ALA A 542 22.08 -4.03 5.95
N ARG A 543 22.46 -5.22 5.48
CA ARG A 543 23.44 -5.45 4.40
C ARG A 543 24.84 -4.87 4.68
N CYS A 544 25.19 -4.68 5.95
CA CYS A 544 26.54 -4.28 6.36
C CYS A 544 27.37 -5.55 6.63
N HIS A 545 28.13 -5.99 5.63
CA HIS A 545 28.88 -7.25 5.66
C HIS A 545 30.22 -7.18 6.42
N TYR A 546 30.64 -5.98 6.84
CA TYR A 546 31.93 -5.75 7.52
C TYR A 546 31.80 -5.49 9.02
N LEU A 547 30.59 -5.61 9.59
CA LEU A 547 30.37 -5.35 11.01
C LEU A 547 31.21 -6.31 11.88
N ASP A 548 31.99 -5.75 12.79
CA ASP A 548 32.81 -6.50 13.75
C ASP A 548 31.96 -7.01 14.93
N LEU A 549 32.52 -7.85 15.81
CA LEU A 549 31.83 -8.40 16.98
C LEU A 549 31.29 -7.31 17.93
N ASP A 550 32.07 -6.25 18.14
CA ASP A 550 31.73 -5.10 18.99
C ASP A 550 31.27 -3.88 18.16
N TRP A 551 30.49 -4.12 17.11
CA TRP A 551 30.00 -3.09 16.20
C TRP A 551 29.15 -1.99 16.87
N ILE A 552 28.70 -2.18 18.12
CA ILE A 552 27.96 -1.16 18.89
C ILE A 552 28.34 -1.15 20.39
N ASP A 553 28.65 0.05 20.90
CA ASP A 553 29.05 0.23 22.30
C ASP A 553 27.87 0.11 23.28
N ASN A 554 28.17 -0.10 24.57
CA ASN A 554 27.16 -0.28 25.61
C ASN A 554 26.25 0.94 25.81
N SER A 555 26.78 2.15 25.63
CA SER A 555 26.03 3.40 25.87
C SER A 555 24.93 3.56 24.83
N SER A 556 25.26 3.31 23.56
CA SER A 556 24.33 3.40 22.44
C SER A 556 23.26 2.29 22.53
N ARG A 557 23.66 1.05 22.85
CA ARG A 557 22.73 -0.09 23.03
C ARG A 557 21.61 0.15 24.03
N ALA A 558 21.89 0.89 25.10
CA ALA A 558 20.93 1.10 26.18
C ALA A 558 19.68 1.88 25.72
N ALA A 559 19.83 2.75 24.72
CA ALA A 559 18.77 3.62 24.20
C ALA A 559 17.99 3.03 23.01
N VAL A 560 18.62 2.15 22.22
CA VAL A 560 18.04 1.62 20.97
C VAL A 560 16.72 0.89 21.24
N ARG A 561 15.68 1.31 20.51
CA ARG A 561 14.32 0.74 20.52
C ARG A 561 14.04 -0.10 19.28
N HIS A 562 14.56 0.31 18.13
CA HIS A 562 14.36 -0.33 16.84
C HIS A 562 15.71 -0.62 16.19
N LEU A 563 16.01 -1.90 15.99
CA LEU A 563 17.25 -2.35 15.34
C LEU A 563 16.94 -3.24 14.14
N ARG A 564 17.45 -2.83 12.97
CA ARG A 564 17.45 -3.64 11.74
C ARG A 564 18.90 -3.91 11.32
N ALA A 565 19.27 -5.18 11.24
CA ALA A 565 20.57 -5.62 10.74
C ALA A 565 20.42 -6.79 9.75
N ASN A 566 19.37 -6.73 8.92
CA ASN A 566 19.03 -7.80 7.97
C ASN A 566 20.16 -8.04 6.97
N ASN A 567 20.47 -9.30 6.67
CA ASN A 567 21.50 -9.73 5.73
C ASN A 567 22.89 -9.13 6.05
N SER A 568 23.15 -8.80 7.30
CA SER A 568 24.47 -8.33 7.77
C SER A 568 25.24 -9.48 8.42
N SER A 569 26.57 -9.37 8.47
CA SER A 569 27.46 -10.38 9.06
C SER A 569 27.50 -10.32 10.60
N VAL A 570 26.33 -10.11 11.22
CA VAL A 570 26.16 -10.09 12.67
C VAL A 570 26.28 -11.51 13.20
N SER A 571 27.43 -11.82 13.79
CA SER A 571 27.75 -13.16 14.33
C SER A 571 27.12 -13.42 15.70
N MET A 572 26.88 -12.36 16.48
CA MET A 572 26.19 -12.43 17.76
C MET A 572 25.36 -11.18 18.02
N ILE A 573 24.28 -11.32 18.80
CA ILE A 573 23.53 -10.18 19.32
C ILE A 573 24.21 -9.75 20.62
N PRO A 574 24.80 -8.55 20.72
CA PRO A 574 25.40 -8.09 21.96
C PRO A 574 24.34 -7.99 23.07
N SER A 575 24.70 -8.32 24.31
CA SER A 575 23.81 -8.10 25.46
C SER A 575 23.63 -6.61 25.78
N GLY A 576 22.68 -6.23 26.62
CA GLY A 576 22.59 -4.85 27.16
C GLY A 576 21.63 -3.90 26.43
N PHE A 577 20.84 -4.39 25.47
CA PHE A 577 19.77 -3.65 24.82
C PHE A 577 18.54 -3.45 25.73
N LYS A 578 18.59 -2.52 26.67
CA LYS A 578 17.56 -2.36 27.71
C LYS A 578 16.20 -1.88 27.19
N ALA A 579 16.19 -1.02 26.17
CA ALA A 579 14.98 -0.37 25.64
C ALA A 579 14.43 -1.01 24.36
N LEU A 580 15.07 -2.08 23.86
CA LEU A 580 14.78 -2.66 22.55
C LEU A 580 13.37 -3.24 22.47
N ARG A 581 12.59 -2.76 21.51
CA ARG A 581 11.20 -3.16 21.24
C ARG A 581 11.11 -3.99 19.97
N GLU A 582 11.94 -3.71 18.98
CA GLU A 582 11.94 -4.38 17.68
C GLU A 582 13.35 -4.76 17.26
N LEU A 583 13.52 -6.03 16.89
CA LEU A 583 14.77 -6.57 16.38
C LEU A 583 14.52 -7.35 15.09
N SER A 584 15.23 -6.97 14.02
CA SER A 584 15.20 -7.66 12.74
C SER A 584 16.61 -8.07 12.32
N LEU A 585 16.84 -9.38 12.19
CA LEU A 585 18.09 -10.04 11.80
C LEU A 585 17.83 -11.03 10.65
N ARG A 586 16.89 -10.68 9.76
CA ARG A 586 16.50 -11.55 8.65
C ARG A 586 17.72 -11.83 7.76
N GLY A 587 17.97 -13.09 7.45
CA GLY A 587 19.05 -13.51 6.55
C GLY A 587 20.47 -13.34 7.10
N CYS A 588 20.63 -13.14 8.41
CA CYS A 588 21.96 -13.19 9.05
C CYS A 588 22.46 -14.65 9.12
N SER A 589 23.20 -15.08 8.10
CA SER A 589 23.76 -16.44 8.00
C SER A 589 24.88 -16.73 9.00
N ASP A 590 25.62 -15.69 9.39
CA ASP A 590 26.81 -15.77 10.23
C ASP A 590 26.46 -15.79 11.72
N LEU A 591 25.18 -15.61 12.05
CA LEU A 591 24.67 -15.66 13.41
C LEU A 591 24.87 -17.07 14.00
N ASP A 592 26.04 -17.32 14.58
CA ASP A 592 26.44 -18.58 15.22
C ASP A 592 25.88 -18.70 16.65
N THR A 593 24.71 -18.10 16.87
CA THR A 593 24.00 -18.26 18.13
C THR A 593 23.04 -19.44 18.00
N ARG A 594 23.36 -20.55 18.68
CA ARG A 594 22.42 -21.69 18.83
C ARG A 594 21.09 -21.25 19.43
N PHE A 595 21.06 -20.11 20.13
CA PHE A 595 19.86 -19.54 20.70
C PHE A 595 19.94 -18.02 20.79
N ILE A 596 18.79 -17.34 20.69
CA ILE A 596 18.64 -15.94 21.06
C ILE A 596 18.20 -15.89 22.53
N ASP A 597 19.00 -15.24 23.38
CA ASP A 597 18.66 -14.94 24.77
C ASP A 597 18.49 -13.43 24.91
N ALA A 598 17.24 -12.99 25.04
CA ALA A 598 16.90 -11.58 25.24
C ALA A 598 16.75 -11.20 26.71
N SER A 599 17.41 -11.91 27.63
CA SER A 599 17.39 -11.59 29.07
C SER A 599 17.73 -10.13 29.38
N SER A 600 18.55 -9.47 28.54
CA SER A 600 18.84 -8.04 28.66
C SER A 600 17.82 -7.09 28.00
N SER A 601 16.90 -7.59 27.16
CA SER A 601 15.88 -6.83 26.41
C SER A 601 14.47 -7.20 26.82
N GLN A 602 14.11 -6.84 28.06
CA GLN A 602 12.79 -7.12 28.64
C GLN A 602 11.62 -6.38 27.95
N GLU A 603 11.91 -5.43 27.06
CA GLU A 603 10.92 -4.67 26.29
C GLU A 603 10.66 -5.20 24.88
N LEU A 604 11.33 -6.29 24.47
CA LEU A 604 11.25 -6.81 23.10
C LEU A 604 9.84 -7.32 22.78
N ARG A 605 9.20 -6.71 21.78
CA ARG A 605 7.83 -7.04 21.31
C ARG A 605 7.82 -7.71 19.95
N ARG A 606 8.74 -7.33 19.05
CA ARG A 606 8.83 -7.91 17.71
C ARG A 606 10.22 -8.46 17.46
N LEU A 607 10.28 -9.72 17.06
CA LEU A 607 11.52 -10.41 16.69
C LEU A 607 11.36 -11.06 15.32
N CYS A 608 12.21 -10.66 14.38
CA CYS A 608 12.32 -11.28 13.06
C CYS A 608 13.72 -11.82 12.88
N VAL A 609 13.86 -13.14 12.78
CA VAL A 609 15.12 -13.84 12.48
C VAL A 609 14.94 -14.80 11.31
N ALA A 610 14.02 -14.49 10.41
CA ALA A 610 13.73 -15.31 9.24
C ALA A 610 15.00 -15.60 8.44
N TYR A 611 15.19 -16.84 7.99
CA TYR A 611 16.33 -17.34 7.24
C TYR A 611 17.68 -17.20 7.98
N ALA A 612 17.67 -17.01 9.30
CA ALA A 612 18.86 -17.08 10.13
C ALA A 612 19.07 -18.51 10.67
N ARG A 613 20.28 -18.82 11.14
CA ARG A 613 20.64 -20.15 11.69
C ARG A 613 20.20 -20.37 13.15
N VAL A 614 19.18 -19.64 13.61
CA VAL A 614 18.68 -19.68 14.99
C VAL A 614 17.94 -20.99 15.27
N ARG A 615 18.26 -21.66 16.39
CA ARG A 615 17.60 -22.92 16.79
C ARG A 615 16.61 -22.77 17.95
N ARG A 616 16.83 -21.82 18.88
CA ARG A 616 15.98 -21.59 20.06
C ARG A 616 15.84 -20.10 20.41
N ILE A 617 14.71 -19.71 20.99
CA ILE A 617 14.41 -18.38 21.54
C ILE A 617 14.13 -18.52 23.04
N ARG A 618 14.75 -17.68 23.87
CA ARG A 618 14.61 -17.74 25.33
C ARG A 618 14.48 -16.35 25.96
N ARG A 619 13.75 -16.30 27.08
CA ARG A 619 13.67 -15.15 27.99
C ARG A 619 13.19 -13.83 27.34
N CYS A 620 12.18 -13.89 26.47
CA CYS A 620 11.53 -12.75 25.81
C CYS A 620 10.07 -12.54 26.31
N PRO A 621 9.83 -12.13 27.56
CA PRO A 621 8.49 -12.21 28.17
C PRO A 621 7.43 -11.25 27.59
N LYS A 622 7.85 -10.21 26.86
CA LYS A 622 6.95 -9.23 26.23
C LYS A 622 6.74 -9.46 24.73
N LEU A 623 7.22 -10.59 24.19
CA LEU A 623 7.17 -10.87 22.76
C LEU A 623 5.72 -11.03 22.26
N GLU A 624 5.35 -10.25 21.26
CA GLU A 624 4.01 -10.21 20.65
C GLU A 624 4.02 -10.75 19.21
N THR A 625 5.08 -10.46 18.46
CA THR A 625 5.27 -10.90 17.06
C THR A 625 6.59 -11.63 16.91
N LEU A 626 6.54 -12.82 16.31
CA LEU A 626 7.69 -13.68 16.12
C LEU A 626 7.73 -14.25 14.70
N ASP A 627 8.77 -13.90 13.95
CA ASP A 627 9.06 -14.48 12.63
C ASP A 627 10.33 -15.33 12.66
N LEU A 628 10.13 -16.63 12.46
CA LEU A 628 11.13 -17.69 12.40
C LEU A 628 11.08 -18.44 11.06
N ARG A 629 10.61 -17.78 9.99
CA ARG A 629 10.51 -18.40 8.67
C ARG A 629 11.87 -18.90 8.18
N GLY A 630 11.96 -20.11 7.63
CA GLY A 630 13.20 -20.63 7.04
C GLY A 630 14.31 -20.91 8.05
N CYS A 631 13.99 -21.00 9.35
CA CYS A 631 14.96 -21.29 10.40
C CYS A 631 15.07 -22.81 10.64
N ASN A 632 16.27 -23.28 11.01
CA ASN A 632 16.51 -24.68 11.41
C ASN A 632 16.23 -24.87 12.91
N LEU A 633 14.95 -24.91 13.26
CA LEU A 633 14.45 -24.90 14.64
C LEU A 633 14.52 -26.26 15.32
N GLU A 634 14.86 -26.27 16.60
CA GLU A 634 14.83 -27.51 17.40
C GLU A 634 13.42 -27.82 17.94
N LYS A 635 13.22 -29.05 18.45
CA LYS A 635 11.93 -29.48 19.02
C LYS A 635 11.40 -28.52 20.11
N LYS A 636 12.27 -27.90 20.92
CA LYS A 636 11.91 -26.87 21.90
C LYS A 636 12.53 -25.52 21.48
N TYR A 637 12.02 -24.97 20.38
CA TYR A 637 12.55 -23.75 19.77
C TYR A 637 12.17 -22.47 20.51
N ILE A 638 11.26 -22.51 21.46
CA ILE A 638 10.88 -21.35 22.28
C ILE A 638 10.54 -21.81 23.70
N ASP A 639 10.96 -21.04 24.70
CA ASP A 639 10.67 -21.32 26.11
C ASP A 639 9.32 -20.77 26.57
N GLU A 640 8.82 -21.29 27.70
CA GLU A 640 7.50 -20.91 28.23
C GLU A 640 7.43 -19.42 28.58
N ALA A 641 8.53 -18.85 29.07
CA ALA A 641 8.63 -17.43 29.38
C ALA A 641 8.39 -16.54 28.15
N SER A 642 8.84 -16.96 26.96
CA SER A 642 8.70 -16.17 25.72
C SER A 642 7.37 -16.41 24.98
N CYS A 643 6.65 -17.49 25.26
CA CYS A 643 5.45 -17.88 24.51
C CYS A 643 4.19 -17.09 24.89
N GLY A 644 4.08 -16.62 26.14
CA GLY A 644 2.80 -16.27 26.75
C GLY A 644 2.04 -15.09 26.11
N ARG A 645 2.74 -14.18 25.42
CA ARG A 645 2.15 -12.97 24.81
C ARG A 645 2.18 -12.97 23.28
N VAL A 646 2.72 -14.01 22.65
CA VAL A 646 2.85 -14.07 21.19
C VAL A 646 1.45 -14.14 20.57
N THR A 647 1.11 -13.11 19.78
CA THR A 647 -0.15 -13.00 19.05
C THR A 647 -0.01 -13.37 17.57
N MET A 648 1.19 -13.20 17.02
CA MET A 648 1.51 -13.54 15.64
C MET A 648 2.80 -14.37 15.57
N LEU A 649 2.70 -15.56 14.97
CA LEU A 649 3.80 -16.48 14.77
C LEU A 649 3.93 -16.83 13.28
N ASN A 650 5.13 -16.72 12.74
CA ASN A 650 5.47 -17.23 11.42
C ASN A 650 6.61 -18.25 11.55
N ILE A 651 6.33 -19.50 11.19
CA ILE A 651 7.26 -20.64 11.23
C ILE A 651 7.39 -21.30 9.85
N SER A 652 6.96 -20.61 8.79
CA SER A 652 6.94 -21.15 7.43
C SER A 652 8.33 -21.58 6.95
N HIS A 653 8.44 -22.59 6.10
CA HIS A 653 9.69 -23.18 5.60
C HIS A 653 10.66 -23.65 6.71
N SER A 654 10.13 -23.96 7.90
CA SER A 654 10.92 -24.46 9.03
C SER A 654 10.57 -25.92 9.34
N ASN A 655 11.49 -26.64 9.98
CA ASN A 655 11.37 -28.06 10.34
C ASN A 655 10.67 -28.30 11.69
N VAL A 656 9.70 -27.45 12.05
CA VAL A 656 8.98 -27.53 13.32
C VAL A 656 7.96 -28.67 13.29
N LYS A 657 7.78 -29.36 14.42
CA LYS A 657 6.81 -30.46 14.58
C LYS A 657 5.49 -30.07 15.24
N TYR A 658 5.46 -28.98 15.99
CA TYR A 658 4.27 -28.51 16.71
C TYR A 658 4.40 -27.02 17.06
N VAL A 659 3.25 -26.35 17.24
CA VAL A 659 3.18 -25.04 17.87
C VAL A 659 3.02 -25.25 19.38
N PRO A 660 3.80 -24.57 20.25
CA PRO A 660 3.71 -24.72 21.70
C PRO A 660 2.31 -24.38 22.24
N GLU A 661 1.72 -25.28 23.04
CA GLU A 661 0.41 -25.10 23.66
C GLU A 661 0.37 -23.92 24.65
N GLN A 662 1.55 -23.49 25.13
CA GLN A 662 1.75 -22.34 26.00
C GLN A 662 1.47 -20.98 25.32
N MET A 663 1.35 -20.92 23.98
CA MET A 663 1.06 -19.68 23.23
C MET A 663 -0.43 -19.28 23.30
N ARG A 664 -0.95 -19.05 24.50
CA ARG A 664 -2.39 -18.81 24.72
C ARG A 664 -2.94 -17.54 24.06
N ALA A 665 -2.09 -16.55 23.80
CA ALA A 665 -2.46 -15.27 23.20
C ALA A 665 -2.47 -15.30 21.65
N LEU A 666 -2.14 -16.43 21.04
CA LEU A 666 -1.94 -16.55 19.59
C LEU A 666 -3.24 -16.28 18.82
N ARG A 667 -3.16 -15.38 17.83
CA ARG A 667 -4.26 -14.97 16.95
C ARG A 667 -4.00 -15.30 15.48
N LYS A 668 -2.74 -15.18 15.06
CA LYS A 668 -2.29 -15.40 13.68
C LYS A 668 -1.11 -16.38 13.63
N VAL A 669 -1.20 -17.39 12.75
CA VAL A 669 -0.13 -18.36 12.51
C VAL A 669 0.12 -18.54 11.02
N SER A 670 1.38 -18.46 10.61
CA SER A 670 1.84 -18.84 9.27
C SER A 670 2.77 -20.04 9.36
N ALA A 671 2.46 -21.11 8.66
CA ALA A 671 3.19 -22.39 8.69
C ALA A 671 3.25 -23.04 7.28
N PHE A 672 3.50 -22.22 6.24
CA PHE A 672 3.69 -22.73 4.88
C PHE A 672 4.91 -23.65 4.80
N GLU A 673 4.83 -24.72 4.02
CA GLU A 673 5.96 -25.64 3.75
C GLU A 673 6.71 -26.16 5.00
N CYS A 674 5.99 -26.35 6.11
CA CYS A 674 6.55 -27.01 7.28
C CYS A 674 6.45 -28.53 7.14
N VAL A 675 7.45 -29.15 6.49
CA VAL A 675 7.46 -30.58 6.13
C VAL A 675 7.25 -31.54 7.33
N LEU A 676 7.64 -31.12 8.55
CA LEU A 676 7.52 -31.94 9.77
C LEU A 676 6.28 -31.66 10.61
N LEU A 677 5.42 -30.71 10.21
CA LEU A 677 4.12 -30.47 10.81
C LEU A 677 3.11 -31.50 10.24
N VAL A 678 3.18 -32.72 10.77
CA VAL A 678 2.36 -33.86 10.34
C VAL A 678 1.11 -33.99 11.19
N GLY A 679 -0.04 -34.27 10.57
CA GLY A 679 -1.29 -34.61 11.23
C GLY A 679 -2.10 -33.41 11.74
N GLU A 680 -2.93 -33.65 12.74
CA GLU A 680 -3.96 -32.74 13.27
C GLU A 680 -3.41 -31.65 14.22
N TRP A 681 -2.25 -31.09 13.93
CA TRP A 681 -1.57 -30.14 14.83
C TRP A 681 -2.40 -28.87 15.06
N TYR A 682 -3.20 -28.45 14.08
CA TYR A 682 -4.08 -27.29 14.19
C TYR A 682 -5.20 -27.51 15.23
N LYS A 683 -5.56 -28.77 15.54
CA LYS A 683 -6.50 -29.09 16.64
C LYS A 683 -5.93 -28.76 18.02
N LYS A 684 -4.60 -28.62 18.13
CA LYS A 684 -3.90 -28.21 19.37
C LYS A 684 -3.69 -26.70 19.48
N LEU A 685 -4.13 -25.93 18.49
CA LEU A 685 -4.05 -24.47 18.57
C LEU A 685 -5.04 -23.92 19.61
N PRO A 686 -4.70 -22.80 20.28
CA PRO A 686 -5.64 -22.11 21.15
C PRO A 686 -6.93 -21.73 20.41
N ARG A 687 -8.08 -21.82 21.08
CA ARG A 687 -9.39 -21.46 20.52
C ARG A 687 -9.49 -20.01 19.99
N GLY A 688 -8.56 -19.13 20.38
CA GLY A 688 -8.50 -17.72 19.96
C GLY A 688 -7.77 -17.46 18.63
N VAL A 689 -7.22 -18.48 17.97
CA VAL A 689 -6.55 -18.32 16.67
C VAL A 689 -7.61 -18.12 15.58
N VAL A 690 -7.53 -16.97 14.91
CA VAL A 690 -8.52 -16.52 13.91
C VAL A 690 -8.01 -16.70 12.49
N ASP A 691 -6.69 -16.63 12.29
CA ASP A 691 -6.05 -16.76 10.98
C ASP A 691 -4.92 -17.78 11.03
N VAL A 692 -5.06 -18.85 10.25
CA VAL A 692 -4.00 -19.83 9.97
C VAL A 692 -3.73 -19.83 8.48
N TYR A 693 -2.47 -19.67 8.10
CA TYR A 693 -1.98 -19.68 6.73
C TYR A 693 -1.00 -20.86 6.54
N GLY A 694 -1.30 -21.78 5.62
CA GLY A 694 -0.44 -22.93 5.31
C GLY A 694 -0.81 -23.61 3.98
N LEU A 695 0.18 -24.25 3.36
CA LEU A 695 0.03 -25.11 2.18
C LEU A 695 0.09 -26.57 2.65
N TRP A 696 -0.90 -27.38 2.27
CA TRP A 696 -0.91 -28.81 2.51
C TRP A 696 -0.11 -29.53 1.43
N SER A 697 0.84 -30.39 1.82
CA SER A 697 1.49 -31.33 0.90
C SER A 697 0.54 -32.49 0.63
N GLY A 698 -0.44 -32.26 -0.23
CA GLY A 698 -1.42 -33.24 -0.65
C GLY A 698 -2.06 -32.86 -1.97
N GLY A 699 -1.24 -32.75 -3.03
CA GLY A 699 -1.68 -32.60 -4.42
C GLY A 699 -2.31 -31.24 -4.76
N ALA A 700 -1.66 -30.50 -5.67
CA ALA A 700 -2.03 -29.18 -6.20
C ALA A 700 -1.94 -28.00 -5.20
N HIS A 701 -1.15 -27.01 -5.58
CA HIS A 701 -0.95 -25.74 -4.88
C HIS A 701 -2.30 -25.04 -4.63
N ARG A 702 -2.81 -25.11 -3.39
CA ARG A 702 -3.98 -24.33 -2.95
C ARG A 702 -3.78 -23.78 -1.54
N HIS A 703 -3.92 -22.47 -1.40
CA HIS A 703 -3.78 -21.75 -0.14
C HIS A 703 -4.99 -21.98 0.77
N GLN A 704 -4.83 -22.56 1.96
CA GLN A 704 -5.97 -22.86 2.84
C GLN A 704 -6.02 -21.96 4.08
N ARG A 705 -7.17 -21.29 4.32
CA ARG A 705 -7.44 -20.50 5.54
C ARG A 705 -8.33 -21.26 6.50
N PHE A 706 -7.90 -21.40 7.77
CA PHE A 706 -8.71 -21.99 8.84
C PHE A 706 -9.14 -20.93 9.86
N ARG A 707 -10.41 -20.96 10.29
CA ARG A 707 -10.98 -20.10 11.36
C ARG A 707 -11.80 -20.96 12.32
N ASN A 708 -11.55 -20.85 13.63
CA ASN A 708 -12.29 -21.58 14.68
C ASN A 708 -12.36 -23.11 14.48
N GLY A 709 -11.29 -23.73 13.96
CA GLY A 709 -11.24 -25.18 13.76
C GLY A 709 -12.09 -25.71 12.60
N ARG A 710 -12.56 -24.83 11.69
CA ARG A 710 -13.20 -25.22 10.42
C ARG A 710 -12.46 -24.57 9.23
N TYR A 711 -12.43 -25.31 8.13
CA TYR A 711 -11.87 -24.90 6.84
C TYR A 711 -12.72 -23.77 6.23
N VAL A 712 -12.10 -22.72 5.66
CA VAL A 712 -12.85 -21.53 5.21
C VAL A 712 -12.57 -21.09 3.76
N GLN A 713 -11.46 -21.44 3.10
CA GLN A 713 -11.29 -21.15 1.65
C GLN A 713 -9.98 -21.69 1.06
N ASP A 714 -9.99 -21.96 -0.26
CA ASP A 714 -8.81 -21.95 -1.15
C ASP A 714 -8.59 -20.50 -1.69
N ILE A 715 -7.37 -19.95 -1.63
CA ILE A 715 -7.02 -18.62 -2.22
C ILE A 715 -6.35 -18.85 -3.60
N PRO A 716 -6.72 -18.11 -4.67
CA PRO A 716 -5.95 -18.07 -5.92
C PRO A 716 -4.62 -17.32 -5.72
N GLU A 717 -3.60 -17.68 -6.50
CA GLU A 717 -2.30 -17.01 -6.55
C GLU A 717 -2.49 -15.50 -6.72
N ALA A 718 -2.17 -14.73 -5.68
CA ALA A 718 -1.86 -13.32 -5.81
C ALA A 718 -0.35 -13.22 -6.05
N GLU A 719 0.05 -12.45 -7.07
CA GLU A 719 1.45 -12.14 -7.34
C GLU A 719 2.11 -11.60 -6.05
N ASP A 720 2.94 -12.45 -5.44
CA ASP A 720 3.70 -12.15 -4.24
C ASP A 720 4.91 -11.26 -4.63
N ASP A 721 4.79 -9.95 -4.44
CA ASP A 721 5.91 -8.99 -4.42
C ASP A 721 6.94 -9.25 -3.28
N PHE A 722 6.87 -10.42 -2.62
CA PHE A 722 7.73 -10.84 -1.52
C PHE A 722 8.74 -11.94 -1.89
N LEU A 723 8.76 -12.39 -3.16
CA LEU A 723 9.67 -13.41 -3.69
C LEU A 723 10.82 -12.83 -4.53
N ALA A 724 11.50 -11.79 -4.03
CA ALA A 724 12.89 -11.56 -4.41
C ALA A 724 13.80 -12.43 -3.50
N ALA A 725 13.82 -13.74 -3.76
CA ALA A 725 14.95 -14.56 -3.32
C ALA A 725 16.20 -14.09 -4.08
N PRO A 726 17.37 -13.92 -3.44
CA PRO A 726 18.59 -13.83 -4.21
C PRO A 726 18.78 -15.17 -4.91
N LYS A 727 18.88 -15.16 -6.24
CA LYS A 727 19.55 -16.24 -6.96
C LYS A 727 20.97 -16.31 -6.39
N VAL A 728 21.22 -17.29 -5.52
CA VAL A 728 22.57 -17.70 -5.19
C VAL A 728 23.11 -18.35 -6.44
N GLU A 729 23.76 -17.55 -7.29
CA GLU A 729 24.66 -18.08 -8.31
C GLU A 729 25.82 -18.74 -7.59
N SER A 730 25.68 -20.04 -7.37
CA SER A 730 26.81 -20.93 -7.12
C SER A 730 27.62 -21.01 -8.41
N ASN A 731 28.48 -20.03 -8.67
CA ASN A 731 29.59 -20.12 -9.61
C ASN A 731 30.50 -18.90 -9.43
N MET A 732 31.54 -19.04 -8.60
CA MET A 732 32.90 -18.51 -8.83
C MET A 732 33.76 -18.88 -7.62
N TYR A 733 34.10 -20.16 -7.53
CA TYR A 733 35.44 -20.55 -7.09
C TYR A 733 36.25 -20.75 -8.37
N HIS A 734 36.95 -19.70 -8.81
CA HIS A 734 38.27 -19.77 -9.44
C HIS A 734 38.88 -18.39 -9.55
#